data_AF-A0A3A5WAC8-F1
#
_entry.id   AF-A0A3A5WAC8-F1
#
_cell.length_a   1.000
_cell.length_b   1.000
_cell.length_c   1.000
_cell.angle_alpha   90.00
_cell.angle_beta   90.00
_cell.angle_gamma   90.00
#
_symmetry.space_group_name_H-M   'P 1'
#
loop_
_entity.id
_entity.type
_entity.pdbx_description
1 polymer ?
#
loop_
_entity_poly.entity_id
_entity_poly.type
_entity_poly.pdbx_seq_one_letter_code
_entity_poly.pdbx_strand_id
1 'polypeptide(L)'
;KRVGSEEISPQQFQQKADALLNRHRTMENSLLMREAKNEILFGDIDIISLNQFLQSCIEGDARIVHTKVTVPSRLGMSLFMSAFEDLMSMKTRAFLVKDIDPEVLRRLLGTRSLATELTTEQLDRYYSDKAPIPTNPETLYELMQHGGGLDRSFNNPLYKEKLDGIDLETIRGWVEVLCASGKITKLEGTGMPELDGKWFSPFMAEIHGTLGCLAANKSDSIIDLRDYDTSGMTFKVATAFQGTQPTEWQTMTVGDPHEAMRVKVLEMVGSEGPKTADIIHNRLPFSEKAVDRILHELETRNVISVGFFTQTDEAEFILKVDEHIITGGEEEVVEYRWIQNLVLEKSFKKYADVFDAFNEHVFVQKQQELLYRIKDFRFKDWKDLQLDSDVISGRLLHNRMGYTTKNNIPMLLGLKPEPWVGAMEEVVLSKLTPHENITRQELIQDFPKGEEHRQMERDVKNAISNLDRQMLFVKQFEEVIGRRRRLSLFHKVHGVYEPMDFEDALAEVVRRMGPVKASTLRFYVSRNYEDLLVALSNLEKDGRIAKVTALVPDPENFYCAPNEVELLRSPRREDRKMRILTQSDPYVSRFIWEVRSALDRGWYLPVFKGVDPVGKVLMFKVNDYLEIKDMHVPTAYFEEFCDAFHILL
;
A
#
# COMPACT_ATOMS: atom_id res chain seq x y z
N LYS A 1 16.72 19.47 11.79
CA LYS A 1 18.08 20.07 11.63
C LYS A 1 19.09 18.94 11.47
N ARG A 2 19.81 18.86 10.34
CA ARG A 2 20.79 17.80 10.04
C ARG A 2 22.08 17.99 10.84
N VAL A 3 22.60 16.94 11.45
CA VAL A 3 23.99 16.86 11.96
C VAL A 3 24.53 15.47 11.63
N GLY A 4 25.62 15.40 10.85
CA GLY A 4 26.52 14.24 10.92
C GLY A 4 26.45 13.18 9.82
N SER A 5 26.45 13.56 8.55
CA SER A 5 27.22 12.83 7.53
C SER A 5 27.66 13.83 6.47
N GLU A 6 28.91 13.76 6.01
CA GLU A 6 29.34 14.56 4.87
C GLU A 6 28.52 14.12 3.66
N GLU A 7 27.44 14.85 3.40
CA GLU A 7 26.60 14.70 2.22
C GLU A 7 27.48 14.85 0.98
N ILE A 8 27.60 13.77 0.22
CA ILE A 8 28.09 13.87 -1.14
C ILE A 8 26.98 14.60 -1.90
N SER A 9 27.23 15.86 -2.29
CA SER A 9 26.23 16.64 -3.04
C SER A 9 25.84 15.90 -4.33
N PRO A 10 24.64 16.13 -4.90
CA PRO A 10 24.24 15.53 -6.18
C PRO A 10 25.31 15.72 -7.27
N GLN A 11 25.96 16.88 -7.29
CA GLN A 11 27.11 17.14 -8.16
C GLN A 11 28.32 16.25 -7.86
N GLN A 12 28.68 16.06 -6.58
CA GLN A 12 29.78 15.18 -6.20
C GLN A 12 29.46 13.70 -6.44
N PHE A 13 28.19 13.29 -6.30
CA PHE A 13 27.75 11.94 -6.65
C PHE A 13 27.84 11.72 -8.15
N GLN A 14 27.37 12.68 -8.95
CA GLN A 14 27.45 12.63 -10.40
C GLN A 14 28.92 12.62 -10.88
N GLN A 15 29.78 13.46 -10.30
CA GLN A 15 31.23 13.41 -10.58
C GLN A 15 31.87 12.08 -10.18
N LYS A 16 31.48 11.48 -9.05
CA LYS A 16 31.98 10.17 -8.62
C LYS A 16 31.46 9.04 -9.50
N ALA A 17 30.19 9.09 -9.91
CA ALA A 17 29.58 8.14 -10.82
C ALA A 17 30.20 8.23 -12.22
N ASP A 18 30.41 9.44 -12.74
CA ASP A 18 31.10 9.68 -14.01
C ASP A 18 32.56 9.22 -13.96
N ALA A 19 33.26 9.47 -12.85
CA ALA A 19 34.62 8.98 -12.65
C ALA A 19 34.65 7.45 -12.59
N LEU A 20 33.68 6.82 -11.93
CA LEU A 20 33.54 5.36 -11.83
C LEU A 20 33.25 4.76 -13.21
N LEU A 21 32.29 5.33 -13.95
CA LEU A 21 31.93 4.91 -15.30
C LEU A 21 33.11 5.06 -16.27
N ASN A 22 33.81 6.20 -16.24
CA ASN A 22 35.01 6.40 -17.06
C ASN A 22 36.12 5.40 -16.72
N ARG A 23 36.26 5.02 -15.45
CA ARG A 23 37.22 4.00 -15.00
C ARG A 23 36.83 2.59 -15.46
N HIS A 24 35.55 2.24 -15.40
CA HIS A 24 35.05 0.96 -15.91
C HIS A 24 35.07 0.89 -17.45
N ARG A 25 34.95 2.02 -18.14
CA ARG A 25 35.03 2.11 -19.61
C ARG A 25 36.44 1.89 -20.14
N THR A 26 37.47 2.19 -19.33
CA THR A 26 38.88 1.97 -19.69
C THR A 26 39.44 0.64 -19.19
N MET A 27 38.67 -0.13 -18.42
CA MET A 27 39.05 -1.48 -17.97
C MET A 27 38.59 -2.53 -18.98
N GLU A 28 39.52 -3.34 -19.49
CA GLU A 28 39.23 -4.40 -20.49
C GLU A 28 38.25 -5.47 -19.99
N ASN A 29 38.15 -5.71 -18.68
CA ASN A 29 37.31 -6.76 -18.06
C ASN A 29 36.37 -6.22 -16.97
N SER A 30 35.68 -5.11 -17.25
CA SER A 30 34.69 -4.57 -16.32
C SER A 30 33.46 -5.49 -16.20
N LEU A 31 33.21 -6.03 -15.02
CA LEU A 31 32.02 -6.84 -14.72
C LEU A 31 30.72 -6.07 -14.98
N LEU A 32 30.69 -4.78 -14.66
CA LEU A 32 29.52 -3.92 -14.80
C LEU A 32 29.20 -3.64 -16.29
N MET A 33 30.23 -3.41 -17.11
CA MET A 33 30.04 -3.28 -18.57
C MET A 33 29.66 -4.60 -19.20
N ARG A 34 30.20 -5.72 -18.70
CA ARG A 34 29.86 -7.05 -19.19
C ARG A 34 28.41 -7.42 -18.88
N GLU A 35 27.93 -7.15 -17.67
CA GLU A 35 26.52 -7.42 -17.35
C GLU A 35 25.56 -6.46 -18.03
N ALA A 36 25.85 -5.16 -18.08
CA ALA A 36 25.01 -4.23 -18.84
C ALA A 36 24.95 -4.63 -20.34
N LYS A 37 26.07 -5.08 -20.91
CA LYS A 37 26.09 -5.60 -22.29
C LYS A 37 25.32 -6.91 -22.42
N ASN A 38 25.40 -7.81 -21.45
CA ASN A 38 24.61 -9.04 -21.48
C ASN A 38 23.11 -8.75 -21.35
N GLU A 39 22.71 -7.85 -20.46
CA GLU A 39 21.32 -7.43 -20.28
C GLU A 39 20.75 -6.82 -21.56
N ILE A 40 21.49 -5.91 -22.20
CA ILE A 40 21.07 -5.32 -23.48
C ILE A 40 21.00 -6.37 -24.58
N LEU A 41 22.01 -7.24 -24.72
CA LEU A 41 22.06 -8.21 -25.83
C LEU A 41 21.08 -9.37 -25.69
N PHE A 42 20.86 -9.87 -24.47
CA PHE A 42 20.05 -11.07 -24.23
C PHE A 42 18.68 -10.76 -23.63
N GLY A 43 18.54 -9.66 -22.89
CA GLY A 43 17.27 -9.19 -22.34
C GLY A 43 16.52 -8.29 -23.34
N ASP A 44 17.13 -7.17 -23.74
CA ASP A 44 16.43 -6.16 -24.54
C ASP A 44 16.38 -6.50 -26.05
N ILE A 45 17.48 -7.03 -26.60
CA ILE A 45 17.63 -7.30 -28.03
C ILE A 45 17.26 -8.75 -28.39
N ASP A 46 17.29 -9.68 -27.43
CA ASP A 46 17.16 -11.13 -27.63
C ASP A 46 18.00 -11.64 -28.82
N ILE A 47 19.31 -11.59 -28.65
CA ILE A 47 20.28 -11.95 -29.70
C ILE A 47 20.16 -13.41 -30.16
N ILE A 48 19.54 -14.29 -29.36
CA ILE A 48 19.34 -15.70 -29.74
C ILE A 48 18.28 -15.76 -30.85
N SER A 49 17.12 -15.15 -30.61
CA SER A 49 16.05 -15.05 -31.60
C SER A 49 16.48 -14.24 -32.82
N LEU A 50 17.24 -13.16 -32.62
CA LEU A 50 17.78 -12.37 -33.73
C LEU A 50 18.74 -13.17 -34.62
N ASN A 51 19.63 -13.97 -34.03
CA ASN A 51 20.54 -14.83 -34.81
C ASN A 51 19.76 -15.92 -35.56
N GLN A 52 18.76 -16.54 -34.94
CA GLN A 52 17.90 -17.51 -35.63
C GLN A 52 17.16 -16.86 -36.80
N PHE A 53 16.67 -15.64 -36.62
CA PHE A 53 16.02 -14.86 -37.69
C PHE A 53 16.99 -14.51 -38.82
N LEU A 54 18.21 -14.07 -38.51
CA LEU A 54 19.25 -13.78 -39.50
C LEU A 54 19.69 -15.04 -40.25
N GLN A 55 19.82 -16.17 -39.56
CA GLN A 55 20.11 -17.47 -40.15
C GLN A 55 18.99 -17.88 -41.12
N SER A 56 17.73 -17.73 -40.70
CA SER A 56 16.55 -17.97 -41.54
C SER A 56 16.51 -17.03 -42.75
N CYS A 57 17.01 -15.80 -42.63
CA CYS A 57 17.15 -14.87 -43.75
C CYS A 57 18.23 -15.29 -44.75
N ILE A 58 19.33 -15.89 -44.27
CA ILE A 58 20.43 -16.41 -45.11
C ILE A 58 19.99 -17.69 -45.83
N GLU A 59 19.24 -18.55 -45.13
CA GLU A 59 18.72 -19.83 -45.67
C GLU A 59 17.53 -19.63 -46.63
N GLY A 60 16.98 -18.41 -46.70
CA GLY A 60 15.91 -18.02 -47.63
C GLY A 60 14.50 -18.26 -47.11
N ASP A 61 14.36 -18.79 -45.88
CA ASP A 61 13.09 -19.06 -45.21
C ASP A 61 12.47 -17.79 -44.58
N ALA A 62 13.26 -16.73 -44.42
CA ALA A 62 12.79 -15.41 -44.03
C ALA A 62 13.32 -14.34 -45.01
N ARG A 63 12.56 -13.26 -45.21
CA ARG A 63 12.99 -12.12 -46.02
C ARG A 63 12.78 -10.82 -45.24
N ILE A 64 13.80 -9.98 -45.20
CA ILE A 64 13.69 -8.63 -44.64
C ILE A 64 13.09 -7.73 -45.72
N VAL A 65 11.86 -7.25 -45.48
CA VAL A 65 11.22 -6.28 -46.35
C VAL A 65 11.35 -4.91 -45.70
N HIS A 66 12.20 -4.05 -46.27
CA HIS A 66 12.25 -2.65 -45.88
C HIS A 66 11.00 -1.94 -46.38
N THR A 67 10.00 -1.84 -45.51
CA THR A 67 8.80 -1.06 -45.80
C THR A 67 9.02 0.35 -45.28
N LYS A 68 9.02 1.33 -46.18
CA LYS A 68 9.09 2.74 -45.79
C LYS A 68 7.72 3.16 -45.27
N VAL A 69 7.51 2.98 -43.98
CA VAL A 69 6.30 3.44 -43.29
C VAL A 69 6.52 4.86 -42.79
N THR A 70 5.52 5.72 -42.99
CA THR A 70 5.49 7.10 -42.49
C THR A 70 5.35 7.17 -40.97
N VAL A 71 4.94 6.06 -40.34
CA VAL A 71 4.68 5.95 -38.90
C VAL A 71 5.56 4.83 -38.31
N PRO A 72 6.23 5.04 -37.16
CA PRO A 72 7.03 4.01 -36.49
C PRO A 72 6.24 2.75 -36.12
N SER A 73 6.92 1.63 -35.93
CA SER A 73 6.30 0.40 -35.43
C SER A 73 5.86 0.54 -33.96
N ARG A 74 4.91 -0.29 -33.49
CA ARG A 74 4.44 -0.28 -32.10
C ARG A 74 5.59 -0.36 -31.08
N LEU A 75 6.59 -1.19 -31.35
CA LEU A 75 7.80 -1.33 -30.54
C LEU A 75 8.71 -0.09 -30.63
N GLY A 76 8.95 0.42 -31.84
CA GLY A 76 9.78 1.61 -32.05
C GLY A 76 9.18 2.85 -31.38
N MET A 77 7.85 2.94 -31.37
CA MET A 77 7.12 4.03 -30.74
C MET A 77 7.01 3.86 -29.22
N SER A 78 6.88 2.64 -28.68
CA SER A 78 6.92 2.41 -27.23
C SER A 78 8.29 2.75 -26.63
N LEU A 79 9.37 2.42 -27.34
CA LEU A 79 10.73 2.82 -26.97
C LEU A 79 10.92 4.35 -27.02
N PHE A 80 10.33 5.00 -28.02
CA PHE A 80 10.35 6.46 -28.12
C PHE A 80 9.57 7.10 -26.96
N MET A 81 8.33 6.67 -26.70
CA MET A 81 7.51 7.22 -25.61
C MET A 81 8.12 6.97 -24.23
N SER A 82 8.64 5.76 -23.96
CA SER A 82 9.33 5.45 -22.70
C SER A 82 10.55 6.35 -22.47
N ALA A 83 11.32 6.67 -23.51
CA ALA A 83 12.41 7.63 -23.41
C ALA A 83 11.94 9.08 -23.15
N PHE A 84 10.73 9.44 -23.62
CA PHE A 84 10.14 10.77 -23.40
C PHE A 84 9.41 10.89 -22.06
N GLU A 85 8.88 9.79 -21.52
CA GLU A 85 8.23 9.71 -20.20
C GLU A 85 9.16 10.16 -19.08
N ASP A 86 10.45 9.84 -19.18
CA ASP A 86 11.49 10.22 -18.22
C ASP A 86 11.96 11.69 -18.35
N LEU A 87 11.65 12.37 -19.46
CA LEU A 87 12.28 13.65 -19.83
C LEU A 87 11.37 14.89 -19.75
N MET A 88 10.05 14.74 -19.63
CA MET A 88 9.12 15.86 -19.77
C MET A 88 8.23 16.12 -18.56
N SER A 89 7.91 17.41 -18.36
CA SER A 89 6.87 17.81 -17.40
C SER A 89 5.49 17.31 -17.84
N MET A 90 4.61 17.07 -16.89
CA MET A 90 3.38 16.31 -17.11
C MET A 90 2.36 17.04 -17.99
N LYS A 91 2.22 18.36 -17.81
CA LYS A 91 1.43 19.23 -18.70
C LYS A 91 1.93 19.10 -20.15
N THR A 92 3.25 19.09 -20.34
CA THR A 92 3.88 18.90 -21.66
C THR A 92 3.55 17.53 -22.27
N ARG A 93 3.40 16.46 -21.47
CA ARG A 93 2.96 15.14 -21.95
C ARG A 93 1.56 15.18 -22.55
N ALA A 94 0.58 15.77 -21.84
CA ALA A 94 -0.79 15.87 -22.34
C ALA A 94 -0.83 16.66 -23.66
N PHE A 95 -0.20 17.83 -23.72
CA PHE A 95 -0.13 18.64 -24.95
C PHE A 95 0.52 17.89 -26.11
N LEU A 96 1.60 17.14 -25.86
CA LEU A 96 2.19 16.29 -26.90
C LEU A 96 1.28 15.16 -27.35
N VAL A 97 0.53 14.53 -26.44
CA VAL A 97 -0.49 13.54 -26.81
C VAL A 97 -1.55 14.17 -27.70
N LYS A 98 -2.03 15.39 -27.40
CA LYS A 98 -2.98 16.12 -28.25
C LYS A 98 -2.41 16.44 -29.63
N ASP A 99 -1.12 16.76 -29.72
CA ASP A 99 -0.45 17.12 -30.97
C ASP A 99 0.01 15.92 -31.81
N ILE A 100 -0.07 14.69 -31.28
CA ILE A 100 0.23 13.44 -32.01
C ILE A 100 -0.98 13.06 -32.89
N ASP A 101 -0.71 12.58 -34.11
CA ASP A 101 -1.72 12.12 -35.05
C ASP A 101 -2.68 11.07 -34.42
N PRO A 102 -4.01 11.22 -34.54
CA PRO A 102 -5.01 10.32 -33.94
C PRO A 102 -4.84 8.84 -34.33
N GLU A 103 -4.39 8.55 -35.54
CA GLU A 103 -4.14 7.17 -36.03
C GLU A 103 -2.94 6.54 -35.30
N VAL A 104 -1.99 7.36 -34.87
CA VAL A 104 -0.81 6.99 -34.07
C VAL A 104 -1.19 6.77 -32.61
N LEU A 105 -2.02 7.65 -32.04
CA LEU A 105 -2.57 7.50 -30.68
C LEU A 105 -3.41 6.24 -30.55
N ARG A 106 -4.29 5.95 -31.52
CA ARG A 106 -5.12 4.75 -31.54
C ARG A 106 -4.31 3.45 -31.55
N ARG A 107 -3.14 3.44 -32.20
CA ARG A 107 -2.22 2.28 -32.21
C ARG A 107 -1.41 2.13 -30.92
N LEU A 108 -1.15 3.23 -30.20
CA LEU A 108 -0.38 3.27 -28.96
C LEU A 108 -1.23 2.97 -27.72
N LEU A 109 -2.37 3.65 -27.64
CA LEU A 109 -3.24 3.70 -26.45
C LEU A 109 -4.44 2.75 -26.56
N GLY A 110 -4.65 2.12 -27.73
CA GLY A 110 -5.83 1.29 -27.95
C GLY A 110 -7.11 2.12 -27.82
N THR A 111 -8.13 1.57 -27.16
CA THR A 111 -9.39 2.28 -26.86
C THR A 111 -9.22 3.53 -25.99
N ARG A 112 -8.07 3.75 -25.31
CA ARG A 112 -7.79 5.02 -24.63
C ARG A 112 -7.65 6.21 -25.58
N SER A 113 -7.55 6.01 -26.91
CA SER A 113 -7.68 7.11 -27.89
C SER A 113 -9.10 7.68 -28.02
N LEU A 114 -10.11 7.01 -27.45
CA LEU A 114 -11.50 7.49 -27.42
C LEU A 114 -11.75 8.49 -26.28
N ALA A 115 -10.80 8.68 -25.36
CA ALA A 115 -10.94 9.64 -24.26
C ALA A 115 -11.08 11.10 -24.75
N THR A 116 -10.67 11.38 -25.99
CA THR A 116 -10.84 12.68 -26.66
C THR A 116 -12.17 12.85 -27.40
N GLU A 117 -13.05 11.84 -27.41
CA GLU A 117 -14.32 11.86 -28.16
C GLU A 117 -15.59 11.85 -27.26
N LEU A 118 -15.45 12.09 -25.95
CA LEU A 118 -16.60 12.18 -25.07
C LEU A 118 -17.34 13.49 -25.30
N THR A 119 -18.65 13.40 -25.51
CA THR A 119 -19.52 14.58 -25.59
C THR A 119 -19.76 15.15 -24.19
N THR A 120 -19.86 16.47 -24.08
CA THR A 120 -20.17 17.15 -22.82
C THR A 120 -21.43 16.58 -22.17
N GLU A 121 -22.44 16.22 -22.97
CA GLU A 121 -23.69 15.63 -22.48
C GLU A 121 -23.50 14.25 -21.84
N GLN A 122 -22.55 13.43 -22.31
CA GLN A 122 -22.25 12.13 -21.70
C GLN A 122 -21.58 12.30 -20.34
N LEU A 123 -20.64 13.25 -20.24
CA LEU A 123 -19.97 13.58 -18.99
C LEU A 123 -20.95 14.14 -17.97
N ASP A 124 -21.77 15.12 -18.36
CA ASP A 124 -22.76 15.74 -17.48
C ASP A 124 -23.77 14.72 -16.95
N ARG A 125 -24.22 13.79 -17.79
CA ARG A 125 -25.09 12.68 -17.35
C ARG A 125 -24.38 11.78 -16.35
N TYR A 126 -23.16 11.35 -16.62
CA TYR A 126 -22.40 10.48 -15.72
C TYR A 126 -22.25 11.08 -14.32
N TYR A 127 -21.83 12.34 -14.22
CA TYR A 127 -21.66 13.01 -12.92
C TYR A 127 -23.01 13.36 -12.26
N SER A 128 -24.05 13.66 -13.04
CA SER A 128 -25.40 13.83 -12.49
C SER A 128 -25.96 12.53 -11.92
N ASP A 129 -25.71 11.39 -12.56
CA ASP A 129 -26.21 10.07 -12.15
C ASP A 129 -25.49 9.52 -10.92
N LYS A 130 -24.26 9.98 -10.62
CA LYS A 130 -23.55 9.65 -9.39
C LYS A 130 -24.26 10.09 -8.12
N ALA A 131 -25.03 11.18 -8.18
CA ALA A 131 -25.67 11.78 -7.02
C ALA A 131 -27.19 11.53 -7.04
N PRO A 132 -27.75 10.90 -5.99
CA PRO A 132 -29.18 10.60 -5.94
C PRO A 132 -30.02 11.88 -5.77
N ILE A 133 -31.28 11.85 -6.23
CA ILE A 133 -32.27 12.88 -5.87
C ILE A 133 -32.80 12.55 -4.46
N PRO A 134 -32.66 13.45 -3.48
CA PRO A 134 -33.01 13.13 -2.10
C PRO A 134 -34.52 13.09 -1.91
N THR A 135 -35.02 12.01 -1.29
CA THR A 135 -36.43 11.81 -0.95
C THR A 135 -36.66 11.63 0.54
N ASN A 136 -35.58 11.43 1.30
CA ASN A 136 -35.58 11.17 2.73
C ASN A 136 -34.22 11.56 3.34
N PRO A 137 -34.07 11.58 4.68
CA PRO A 137 -32.81 11.97 5.34
C PRO A 137 -31.59 11.17 4.87
N GLU A 138 -31.73 9.86 4.64
CA GLU A 138 -30.61 9.00 4.22
C GLU A 138 -30.12 9.36 2.82
N THR A 139 -31.02 9.54 1.87
CA THR A 139 -30.66 9.96 0.50
C THR A 139 -30.12 11.40 0.44
N LEU A 140 -30.51 12.29 1.38
CA LEU A 140 -29.87 13.60 1.53
C LEU A 140 -28.44 13.45 2.04
N TYR A 141 -28.21 12.54 2.99
CA TYR A 141 -26.88 12.26 3.50
C TYR A 141 -25.98 11.67 2.41
N GLU A 142 -26.48 10.71 1.63
CA GLU A 142 -25.79 10.17 0.45
C GLU A 142 -25.44 11.29 -0.54
N LEU A 143 -26.39 12.16 -0.89
CA LEU A 143 -26.12 13.33 -1.73
C LEU A 143 -24.99 14.19 -1.17
N MET A 144 -24.98 14.49 0.13
CA MET A 144 -23.92 15.27 0.79
C MET A 144 -22.54 14.58 0.77
N GLN A 145 -22.46 13.27 0.56
CA GLN A 145 -21.19 12.56 0.40
C GLN A 145 -20.56 12.74 -0.99
N HIS A 146 -21.30 13.26 -1.98
CA HIS A 146 -20.90 13.36 -3.39
C HIS A 146 -20.46 14.78 -3.85
N GLY A 147 -20.06 15.68 -2.96
CA GLY A 147 -19.76 17.08 -3.35
C GLY A 147 -19.91 18.13 -2.25
N GLY A 148 -19.77 17.72 -1.00
CA GLY A 148 -19.65 18.62 0.13
C GLY A 148 -20.97 18.98 0.80
N GLY A 149 -20.86 19.93 1.73
CA GLY A 149 -21.89 20.28 2.70
C GLY A 149 -23.05 21.12 2.17
N LEU A 150 -24.01 21.42 3.05
CA LEU A 150 -25.05 22.42 2.80
C LEU A 150 -24.65 23.76 3.44
N ASP A 151 -25.06 24.86 2.81
CA ASP A 151 -24.94 26.18 3.41
C ASP A 151 -25.89 26.38 4.61
N ARG A 152 -25.83 27.55 5.24
CA ARG A 152 -26.65 27.90 6.42
C ARG A 152 -28.16 27.87 6.11
N SER A 153 -28.51 28.02 4.83
CA SER A 153 -29.86 28.07 4.30
C SER A 153 -30.26 26.76 3.62
N PHE A 154 -29.49 25.69 3.85
CA PHE A 154 -29.70 24.33 3.32
C PHE A 154 -29.54 24.19 1.78
N ASN A 155 -28.76 25.06 1.14
CA ASN A 155 -28.48 25.00 -0.30
C ASN A 155 -27.03 24.56 -0.58
N ASN A 156 -26.79 24.03 -1.77
CA ASN A 156 -25.45 23.83 -2.33
C ASN A 156 -25.51 24.07 -3.86
N PRO A 157 -24.61 24.88 -4.45
CA PRO A 157 -24.59 25.11 -5.90
C PRO A 157 -24.52 23.84 -6.75
N LEU A 158 -23.80 22.81 -6.30
CA LEU A 158 -23.64 21.53 -7.01
C LEU A 158 -24.94 20.71 -7.05
N TYR A 159 -25.79 20.87 -6.05
CA TYR A 159 -27.02 20.10 -5.93
C TYR A 159 -28.27 20.91 -6.27
N LYS A 160 -28.09 22.11 -6.84
CA LYS A 160 -29.19 23.04 -7.09
C LYS A 160 -30.33 22.38 -7.87
N GLU A 161 -30.01 21.61 -8.91
CA GLU A 161 -31.00 20.89 -9.71
C GLU A 161 -31.64 19.71 -8.97
N LYS A 162 -30.89 19.04 -8.09
CA LYS A 162 -31.35 17.88 -7.30
C LYS A 162 -32.26 18.29 -6.13
N LEU A 163 -32.06 19.49 -5.61
CA LEU A 163 -32.87 20.08 -4.53
C LEU A 163 -34.05 20.90 -5.07
N ASP A 164 -34.10 21.15 -6.38
CA ASP A 164 -35.18 21.94 -6.99
C ASP A 164 -36.54 21.26 -6.77
N GLY A 165 -37.54 22.04 -6.38
CA GLY A 165 -38.88 21.55 -6.06
C GLY A 165 -39.07 20.88 -4.69
N ILE A 166 -38.03 20.75 -3.86
CA ILE A 166 -38.14 20.26 -2.47
C ILE A 166 -38.38 21.44 -1.54
N ASP A 167 -39.41 21.36 -0.70
CA ASP A 167 -39.72 22.41 0.27
C ASP A 167 -38.62 22.54 1.35
N LEU A 168 -38.25 23.78 1.69
CA LEU A 168 -37.17 24.08 2.64
C LEU A 168 -37.43 23.54 4.05
N GLU A 169 -38.69 23.48 4.50
CA GLU A 169 -39.03 22.91 5.81
C GLU A 169 -38.90 21.39 5.80
N THR A 170 -39.08 20.75 4.65
CA THR A 170 -38.79 19.31 4.49
C THR A 170 -37.29 19.04 4.62
N ILE A 171 -36.45 19.84 3.95
CA ILE A 171 -34.99 19.72 4.06
C ILE A 171 -34.53 20.01 5.49
N ARG A 172 -35.11 21.03 6.16
CA ARG A 172 -34.86 21.31 7.57
C ARG A 172 -35.16 20.08 8.44
N GLY A 173 -36.32 19.45 8.26
CA GLY A 173 -36.69 18.24 8.99
C GLY A 173 -35.71 17.09 8.78
N TRP A 174 -35.20 16.91 7.55
CA TRP A 174 -34.16 15.90 7.27
C TRP A 174 -32.84 16.23 7.97
N VAL A 175 -32.41 17.49 7.95
CA VAL A 175 -31.21 17.95 8.65
C VAL A 175 -31.32 17.73 10.16
N GLU A 176 -32.50 17.94 10.76
CA GLU A 176 -32.74 17.67 12.19
C GLU A 176 -32.57 16.19 12.54
N VAL A 177 -33.05 15.28 11.69
CA VAL A 177 -32.86 13.83 11.87
C VAL A 177 -31.38 13.46 11.73
N LEU A 178 -30.70 14.02 10.73
CA LEU A 178 -29.29 13.72 10.46
C LEU A 178 -28.35 14.26 11.54
N CYS A 179 -28.60 15.45 12.08
CA CYS A 179 -27.77 16.00 13.15
C CYS A 179 -28.04 15.29 14.49
N ALA A 180 -29.29 14.93 14.78
CA ALA A 180 -29.65 14.15 15.97
C ALA A 180 -29.03 12.74 15.96
N SER A 181 -28.86 12.15 14.78
CA SER A 181 -28.16 10.86 14.59
C SER A 181 -26.63 10.98 14.47
N GLY A 182 -26.08 12.21 14.50
CA GLY A 182 -24.64 12.47 14.40
C GLY A 182 -24.05 12.28 13.00
N LYS A 183 -24.88 12.13 11.96
CA LYS A 183 -24.44 11.95 10.56
C LYS A 183 -23.93 13.25 9.93
N ILE A 184 -24.44 14.39 10.39
CA ILE A 184 -23.98 15.72 9.97
C ILE A 184 -23.77 16.62 11.19
N THR A 185 -22.94 17.65 11.02
CA THR A 185 -22.60 18.63 12.05
C THR A 185 -22.31 20.00 11.45
N LYS A 186 -22.13 21.01 12.30
CA LYS A 186 -21.66 22.35 11.97
C LYS A 186 -20.25 22.56 12.49
N LEU A 187 -19.48 23.39 11.77
CA LEU A 187 -18.17 23.88 12.20
C LEU A 187 -18.20 25.38 12.47
N GLU A 188 -17.36 25.86 13.38
CA GLU A 188 -17.20 27.28 13.69
C GLU A 188 -15.75 27.58 14.15
N GLY A 189 -15.31 28.83 14.04
CA GLY A 189 -14.02 29.26 14.58
C GLY A 189 -12.85 28.89 13.67
N THR A 190 -13.10 28.68 12.38
CA THR A 190 -12.04 28.43 11.40
C THR A 190 -11.26 29.68 11.02
N GLY A 191 -11.80 30.87 11.32
CA GLY A 191 -11.28 32.14 10.79
C GLY A 191 -11.76 32.44 9.37
N MET A 192 -12.55 31.56 8.75
CA MET A 192 -13.18 31.76 7.45
C MET A 192 -14.71 31.85 7.58
N PRO A 193 -15.30 33.06 7.52
CA PRO A 193 -16.75 33.24 7.64
C PRO A 193 -17.57 32.52 6.56
N GLU A 194 -16.95 32.10 5.47
CA GLU A 194 -17.61 31.37 4.38
C GLU A 194 -17.81 29.89 4.72
N LEU A 195 -17.07 29.35 5.69
CA LEU A 195 -17.16 27.96 6.15
C LEU A 195 -17.97 27.83 7.45
N ASP A 196 -17.82 28.80 8.36
CA ASP A 196 -18.45 28.75 9.69
C ASP A 196 -19.99 28.69 9.60
N GLY A 197 -20.59 27.72 10.29
CA GLY A 197 -22.03 27.50 10.35
C GLY A 197 -22.62 26.69 9.19
N LYS A 198 -21.82 26.24 8.22
CA LYS A 198 -22.24 25.29 7.18
C LYS A 198 -22.38 23.86 7.75
N TRP A 199 -23.17 23.04 7.08
CA TRP A 199 -23.45 21.65 7.44
C TRP A 199 -22.56 20.70 6.68
N PHE A 200 -21.88 19.79 7.37
CA PHE A 200 -21.01 18.78 6.76
C PHE A 200 -21.20 17.44 7.45
N SER A 201 -20.78 16.35 6.80
CA SER A 201 -20.47 15.13 7.55
C SER A 201 -19.33 15.41 8.56
N PRO A 202 -19.22 14.68 9.69
CA PRO A 202 -18.15 14.89 10.66
C PRO A 202 -16.76 14.88 10.04
N PHE A 203 -16.50 13.96 9.10
CA PHE A 203 -15.21 13.89 8.41
C PHE A 203 -14.96 15.13 7.54
N MET A 204 -15.94 15.55 6.73
CA MET A 204 -15.77 16.75 5.92
C MET A 204 -15.69 18.04 6.75
N ALA A 205 -16.32 18.08 7.92
CA ALA A 205 -16.15 19.16 8.88
C ALA A 205 -14.71 19.27 9.37
N GLU A 206 -14.03 18.14 9.61
CA GLU A 206 -12.61 18.13 9.96
C GLU A 206 -11.71 18.61 8.81
N ILE A 207 -11.98 18.16 7.58
CA ILE A 207 -11.22 18.56 6.38
C ILE A 207 -11.37 20.06 6.12
N HIS A 208 -12.61 20.56 6.08
CA HIS A 208 -12.89 21.99 5.87
C HIS A 208 -12.45 22.85 7.05
N GLY A 209 -12.58 22.36 8.29
CA GLY A 209 -12.07 23.03 9.48
C GLY A 209 -10.56 23.23 9.42
N THR A 210 -9.83 22.17 9.06
CA THR A 210 -8.38 22.19 8.87
C THR A 210 -7.97 23.18 7.79
N LEU A 211 -8.52 23.05 6.57
CA LEU A 211 -8.18 23.96 5.47
C LEU A 211 -8.57 25.42 5.76
N GLY A 212 -9.70 25.64 6.44
CA GLY A 212 -10.16 26.98 6.84
C GLY A 212 -9.16 27.67 7.78
N CYS A 213 -8.73 26.98 8.83
CA CYS A 213 -7.72 27.50 9.76
C CYS A 213 -6.38 27.80 9.09
N LEU A 214 -5.94 26.94 8.16
CA LEU A 214 -4.68 27.13 7.43
C LEU A 214 -4.73 28.35 6.52
N ALA A 215 -5.84 28.51 5.78
CA ALA A 215 -6.04 29.62 4.87
C ALA A 215 -6.14 30.96 5.62
N ALA A 216 -6.80 30.99 6.78
CA ALA A 216 -6.92 32.19 7.61
C ALA A 216 -5.56 32.71 8.12
N ASN A 217 -4.59 31.82 8.32
CA ASN A 217 -3.26 32.14 8.84
C ASN A 217 -2.22 32.53 7.77
N LYS A 218 -2.66 32.86 6.54
CA LYS A 218 -1.87 33.35 5.38
C LYS A 218 -0.82 32.34 4.87
N SER A 219 -1.30 31.40 4.07
CA SER A 219 -0.55 30.29 3.46
C SER A 219 0.19 30.61 2.14
N ASP A 220 0.18 31.85 1.65
CA ASP A 220 0.59 32.18 0.27
C ASP A 220 2.06 31.84 -0.04
N SER A 221 2.92 31.78 0.97
CA SER A 221 4.36 31.48 0.81
C SER A 221 4.72 30.00 0.93
N ILE A 222 3.78 29.15 1.36
CA ILE A 222 4.05 27.74 1.66
C ILE A 222 3.83 26.90 0.40
N ILE A 223 4.85 26.13 0.05
CA ILE A 223 4.86 25.23 -1.12
C ILE A 223 4.50 23.79 -0.71
N ASP A 224 4.97 23.33 0.46
CA ASP A 224 4.64 22.02 1.01
C ASP A 224 3.75 22.18 2.25
N LEU A 225 2.53 21.68 2.18
CA LEU A 225 1.60 21.71 3.32
C LEU A 225 2.11 20.91 4.52
N ARG A 226 3.07 19.99 4.32
CA ARG A 226 3.71 19.23 5.41
C ARG A 226 4.72 20.04 6.21
N ASP A 227 5.13 21.21 5.70
CA ASP A 227 5.98 22.15 6.41
C ASP A 227 5.19 23.13 7.29
N TYR A 228 3.86 23.05 7.24
CA TYR A 228 2.98 23.91 8.02
C TYR A 228 3.04 23.55 9.50
N ASP A 229 3.29 24.54 10.36
CA ASP A 229 3.20 24.37 11.80
C ASP A 229 1.73 24.49 12.23
N THR A 230 1.11 23.36 12.54
CA THR A 230 -0.29 23.27 12.97
C THR A 230 -0.45 23.41 14.48
N SER A 231 0.64 23.61 15.22
CA SER A 231 0.64 23.62 16.69
C SER A 231 -0.26 24.73 17.24
N GLY A 232 -1.20 24.35 18.12
CA GLY A 232 -2.11 25.29 18.77
C GLY A 232 -3.26 25.81 17.90
N MET A 233 -3.35 25.41 16.63
CA MET A 233 -4.50 25.74 15.78
C MET A 233 -5.70 24.86 16.12
N THR A 234 -6.86 25.48 16.31
CA THR A 234 -8.09 24.78 16.69
C THR A 234 -9.31 25.40 16.01
N PHE A 235 -10.34 24.59 15.85
CA PHE A 235 -11.68 24.99 15.42
C PHE A 235 -12.71 24.27 16.29
N LYS A 236 -14.00 24.55 16.11
CA LYS A 236 -15.08 23.92 16.87
C LYS A 236 -16.02 23.15 15.97
N VAL A 237 -16.50 22.02 16.47
CA VAL A 237 -17.53 21.20 15.83
C VAL A 237 -18.69 21.03 16.80
N ALA A 238 -19.92 21.14 16.31
CA ALA A 238 -21.12 21.00 17.12
C ALA A 238 -21.37 19.52 17.48
N THR A 239 -21.61 19.23 18.76
CA THR A 239 -21.83 17.86 19.26
C THR A 239 -23.27 17.61 19.68
N ALA A 240 -24.01 18.66 20.04
CA ALA A 240 -25.41 18.57 20.42
C ALA A 240 -26.24 19.67 19.77
N PHE A 241 -27.50 19.35 19.46
CA PHE A 241 -28.41 20.23 18.75
C PHE A 241 -29.80 20.25 19.40
N GLN A 242 -30.45 21.41 19.36
CA GLN A 242 -31.88 21.56 19.60
C GLN A 242 -32.53 21.97 18.27
N GLY A 243 -33.19 21.03 17.61
CA GLY A 243 -33.55 21.16 16.20
C GLY A 243 -32.29 21.35 15.34
N THR A 244 -32.21 22.46 14.62
CA THR A 244 -31.05 22.81 13.77
C THR A 244 -30.02 23.74 14.44
N GLN A 245 -30.24 24.12 15.70
CA GLN A 245 -29.36 25.01 16.44
C GLN A 245 -28.37 24.24 17.33
N PRO A 246 -27.05 24.48 17.18
CA PRO A 246 -26.04 23.91 18.09
C PRO A 246 -26.25 24.38 19.53
N THR A 247 -26.15 23.45 20.48
CA THR A 247 -26.21 23.72 21.93
C THR A 247 -24.87 23.47 22.62
N GLU A 248 -24.08 22.53 22.10
CA GLU A 248 -22.74 22.23 22.58
C GLU A 248 -21.75 22.19 21.43
N TRP A 249 -20.53 22.63 21.73
CA TRP A 249 -19.41 22.68 20.81
C TRP A 249 -18.19 22.00 21.43
N GLN A 250 -17.54 21.15 20.64
CA GLN A 250 -16.28 20.52 20.97
C GLN A 250 -15.14 21.22 20.22
N THR A 251 -14.09 21.60 20.93
CA THR A 251 -12.86 22.10 20.33
C THR A 251 -12.08 20.95 19.71
N MET A 252 -11.74 21.10 18.43
CA MET A 252 -10.95 20.17 17.63
C MET A 252 -9.60 20.81 17.32
N THR A 253 -8.53 20.03 17.41
CA THR A 253 -7.25 20.40 16.81
C THR A 253 -7.34 20.24 15.30
N VAL A 254 -6.67 21.10 14.54
CA VAL A 254 -6.56 20.91 13.09
C VAL A 254 -5.93 19.54 12.77
N GLY A 255 -6.43 18.92 11.70
CA GLY A 255 -5.91 17.65 11.20
C GLY A 255 -4.68 17.85 10.33
N ASP A 256 -4.37 16.81 9.55
CA ASP A 256 -3.24 16.80 8.63
C ASP A 256 -3.48 17.71 7.41
N PRO A 257 -2.72 18.81 7.23
CA PRO A 257 -2.90 19.75 6.13
C PRO A 257 -2.80 19.12 4.74
N HIS A 258 -1.84 18.20 4.57
CA HIS A 258 -1.59 17.54 3.29
C HIS A 258 -2.75 16.63 2.92
N GLU A 259 -3.23 15.84 3.87
CA GLU A 259 -4.38 14.95 3.67
C GLU A 259 -5.66 15.74 3.43
N ALA A 260 -5.88 16.82 4.18
CA ALA A 260 -7.06 17.67 4.01
C ALA A 260 -7.13 18.24 2.59
N MET A 261 -5.99 18.70 2.06
CA MET A 261 -5.92 19.19 0.68
C MET A 261 -6.14 18.07 -0.34
N ARG A 262 -5.52 16.91 -0.12
CA ARG A 262 -5.68 15.73 -0.99
C ARG A 262 -7.15 15.32 -1.11
N VAL A 263 -7.85 15.18 0.02
CA VAL A 263 -9.28 14.85 0.07
C VAL A 263 -10.10 15.92 -0.65
N LYS A 264 -9.77 17.20 -0.45
CA LYS A 264 -10.53 18.27 -1.08
C LYS A 264 -10.40 18.29 -2.60
N VAL A 265 -9.19 18.07 -3.13
CA VAL A 265 -8.95 17.97 -4.57
C VAL A 265 -9.69 16.76 -5.17
N LEU A 266 -9.62 15.60 -4.50
CA LEU A 266 -10.32 14.39 -4.95
C LEU A 266 -11.83 14.55 -4.94
N GLU A 267 -12.39 15.18 -3.90
CA GLU A 267 -13.81 15.50 -3.83
C GLU A 267 -14.23 16.41 -4.99
N MET A 268 -13.49 17.48 -5.27
CA MET A 268 -13.80 18.42 -6.36
C MET A 268 -13.87 17.71 -7.72
N VAL A 269 -12.85 16.92 -8.05
CA VAL A 269 -12.77 16.24 -9.35
C VAL A 269 -13.73 15.05 -9.43
N GLY A 270 -13.92 14.32 -8.33
CA GLY A 270 -14.82 13.16 -8.29
C GLY A 270 -16.31 13.50 -8.35
N SER A 271 -16.66 14.70 -7.88
CA SER A 271 -18.04 15.19 -7.83
C SER A 271 -18.43 15.98 -9.06
N GLU A 272 -17.52 16.82 -9.56
CA GLU A 272 -17.80 17.80 -10.62
C GLU A 272 -17.18 17.44 -11.98
N GLY A 273 -16.41 16.36 -12.03
CA GLY A 273 -15.73 15.87 -13.20
C GLY A 273 -14.45 16.58 -13.59
N PRO A 274 -14.02 16.47 -14.86
CA PRO A 274 -12.77 17.05 -15.34
C PRO A 274 -12.65 18.55 -15.00
N LYS A 275 -11.51 18.96 -14.44
CA LYS A 275 -11.21 20.38 -14.12
C LYS A 275 -9.82 20.79 -14.58
N THR A 276 -9.67 22.00 -15.10
CA THR A 276 -8.35 22.60 -15.32
C THR A 276 -7.69 23.01 -14.01
N ALA A 277 -6.36 23.12 -14.02
CA ALA A 277 -5.58 23.61 -12.87
C ALA A 277 -6.11 24.97 -12.38
N ASP A 278 -6.36 25.90 -13.31
CA ASP A 278 -6.83 27.26 -13.02
C ASP A 278 -8.15 27.27 -12.26
N ILE A 279 -9.09 26.38 -12.60
CA ILE A 279 -10.36 26.27 -11.86
C ILE A 279 -10.11 25.78 -10.43
N ILE A 280 -9.21 24.82 -10.25
CA ILE A 280 -8.86 24.28 -8.92
C ILE A 280 -8.16 25.38 -8.08
N HIS A 281 -7.19 26.09 -8.66
CA HIS A 281 -6.48 27.19 -8.00
C HIS A 281 -7.43 28.31 -7.56
N ASN A 282 -8.35 28.73 -8.43
CA ASN A 282 -9.28 29.82 -8.11
C ASN A 282 -10.26 29.49 -6.98
N ARG A 283 -10.53 28.21 -6.71
CA ARG A 283 -11.45 27.77 -5.65
C ARG A 283 -10.76 27.44 -4.33
N LEU A 284 -9.45 27.22 -4.33
CA LEU A 284 -8.70 26.87 -3.13
C LEU A 284 -7.88 28.09 -2.66
N PRO A 285 -8.05 28.55 -1.41
CA PRO A 285 -7.33 29.72 -0.89
C PRO A 285 -5.88 29.39 -0.49
N PHE A 286 -5.12 28.78 -1.40
CA PHE A 286 -3.76 28.30 -1.19
C PHE A 286 -2.87 28.64 -2.40
N SER A 287 -1.54 28.59 -2.22
CA SER A 287 -0.61 28.86 -3.31
C SER A 287 -0.77 27.84 -4.45
N GLU A 288 -0.65 28.29 -5.70
CA GLU A 288 -0.72 27.41 -6.88
C GLU A 288 0.26 26.23 -6.74
N LYS A 289 1.48 26.52 -6.27
CA LYS A 289 2.54 25.51 -6.05
C LYS A 289 2.13 24.41 -5.07
N ALA A 290 1.40 24.76 -4.00
CA ALA A 290 0.92 23.78 -3.03
C ALA A 290 -0.15 22.87 -3.65
N VAL A 291 -1.07 23.45 -4.42
CA VAL A 291 -2.13 22.70 -5.14
C VAL A 291 -1.53 21.80 -6.22
N ASP A 292 -0.62 22.34 -7.04
CA ASP A 292 0.08 21.60 -8.10
C ASP A 292 0.86 20.41 -7.56
N ARG A 293 1.48 20.57 -6.39
CA ARG A 293 2.18 19.47 -5.74
C ARG A 293 1.22 18.33 -5.36
N ILE A 294 0.04 18.65 -4.86
CA ILE A 294 -0.98 17.64 -4.53
C ILE A 294 -1.49 16.95 -5.80
N LEU A 295 -1.77 17.72 -6.86
CA LEU A 295 -2.16 17.17 -8.16
C LEU A 295 -1.07 16.22 -8.69
N HIS A 296 0.19 16.62 -8.62
CA HIS A 296 1.32 15.80 -9.05
C HIS A 296 1.47 14.51 -8.23
N GLU A 297 1.31 14.58 -6.91
CA GLU A 297 1.36 13.39 -6.05
C GLU A 297 0.20 12.44 -6.35
N LEU A 298 -1.01 12.96 -6.58
CA LEU A 298 -2.18 12.17 -6.94
C LEU A 298 -2.05 11.51 -8.31
N GLU A 299 -1.46 12.20 -9.29
CA GLU A 299 -1.19 11.66 -10.64
C GLU A 299 -0.12 10.56 -10.57
N THR A 300 0.99 10.82 -9.87
CA THR A 300 2.10 9.85 -9.70
C THR A 300 1.61 8.56 -9.05
N ARG A 301 0.62 8.66 -8.17
CA ARG A 301 -0.03 7.52 -7.50
C ARG A 301 -1.16 6.89 -8.31
N ASN A 302 -1.40 7.35 -9.55
CA ASN A 302 -2.48 6.91 -10.44
C ASN A 302 -3.88 7.06 -9.84
N VAL A 303 -4.09 8.05 -8.97
CA VAL A 303 -5.42 8.35 -8.40
C VAL A 303 -6.20 9.28 -9.34
N ILE A 304 -5.50 10.22 -9.98
CA ILE A 304 -6.05 11.11 -11.01
C ILE A 304 -5.31 10.92 -12.33
N SER A 305 -5.92 11.36 -13.43
CA SER A 305 -5.30 11.40 -14.74
C SER A 305 -5.48 12.75 -15.39
N VAL A 306 -4.53 13.09 -16.28
CA VAL A 306 -4.44 14.37 -16.97
C VAL A 306 -4.71 14.14 -18.46
N GLY A 307 -5.63 14.92 -19.03
CA GLY A 307 -6.04 14.75 -20.43
C GLY A 307 -6.87 15.93 -20.95
N PHE A 308 -7.48 15.75 -22.12
CA PHE A 308 -8.42 16.71 -22.72
C PHE A 308 -9.76 16.01 -22.88
N PHE A 309 -10.57 16.02 -21.81
CA PHE A 309 -11.79 15.23 -21.73
C PHE A 309 -13.01 16.00 -22.24
N THR A 310 -13.02 17.32 -22.07
CA THR A 310 -14.11 18.20 -22.53
C THR A 310 -13.78 18.96 -23.83
N GLN A 311 -12.79 18.49 -24.59
CA GLN A 311 -12.32 19.12 -25.84
C GLN A 311 -11.78 20.55 -25.65
N THR A 312 -11.26 20.86 -24.47
CA THR A 312 -10.63 22.15 -24.15
C THR A 312 -9.24 22.30 -24.77
N ASP A 313 -8.72 23.53 -24.75
CA ASP A 313 -7.34 23.83 -25.09
C ASP A 313 -6.37 23.65 -23.94
N GLU A 314 -6.88 23.49 -22.73
CA GLU A 314 -6.10 23.26 -21.53
C GLU A 314 -6.32 21.85 -20.99
N ALA A 315 -5.26 21.28 -20.42
CA ALA A 315 -5.30 19.98 -19.79
C ALA A 315 -6.16 20.00 -18.52
N GLU A 316 -6.94 18.94 -18.35
CA GLU A 316 -7.89 18.73 -17.26
C GLU A 316 -7.49 17.51 -16.42
N PHE A 317 -7.86 17.54 -15.15
CA PHE A 317 -7.69 16.45 -14.19
C PHE A 317 -9.02 15.74 -13.97
N ILE A 318 -9.02 14.40 -14.04
CA ILE A 318 -10.16 13.53 -13.73
C ILE A 318 -9.73 12.42 -12.75
N LEU A 319 -10.64 11.85 -11.95
CA LEU A 319 -10.33 10.63 -11.20
C LEU A 319 -10.03 9.49 -12.16
N LYS A 320 -9.03 8.67 -11.85
CA LYS A 320 -8.63 7.53 -12.68
C LYS A 320 -9.75 6.50 -12.84
N VAL A 321 -10.50 6.28 -11.75
CA VAL A 321 -11.64 5.35 -11.73
C VAL A 321 -12.76 5.85 -12.66
N ASP A 322 -13.01 7.16 -12.68
CA ASP A 322 -14.00 7.78 -13.55
C ASP A 322 -13.57 7.70 -15.02
N GLU A 323 -12.31 7.99 -15.33
CA GLU A 323 -11.75 7.82 -16.67
C GLU A 323 -11.99 6.39 -17.18
N HIS A 324 -11.70 5.39 -16.34
CA HIS A 324 -11.88 3.98 -16.72
C HIS A 324 -13.34 3.63 -17.03
N ILE A 325 -14.27 4.07 -16.20
CA ILE A 325 -15.71 3.81 -16.39
C ILE A 325 -16.21 4.51 -17.65
N ILE A 326 -15.88 5.80 -17.81
CA ILE A 326 -16.37 6.63 -18.92
C ILE A 326 -15.80 6.15 -20.26
N THR A 327 -14.58 5.61 -20.29
CA THR A 327 -13.95 5.06 -21.50
C THR A 327 -14.39 3.64 -21.86
N GLY A 328 -15.40 3.09 -21.17
CA GLY A 328 -15.99 1.79 -21.48
C GLY A 328 -15.33 0.61 -20.76
N GLY A 329 -14.74 0.83 -19.59
CA GLY A 329 -14.30 -0.26 -18.72
C GLY A 329 -15.47 -1.17 -18.33
N GLU A 330 -15.33 -2.47 -18.63
CA GLU A 330 -16.39 -3.47 -18.38
C GLU A 330 -16.40 -3.98 -16.93
N GLU A 331 -15.28 -3.88 -16.22
CA GLU A 331 -15.14 -4.37 -14.84
C GLU A 331 -15.52 -3.27 -13.83
N GLU A 332 -16.24 -3.65 -12.77
CA GLU A 332 -16.47 -2.77 -11.62
C GLU A 332 -15.15 -2.63 -10.85
N VAL A 333 -14.57 -1.44 -10.86
CA VAL A 333 -13.27 -1.18 -10.24
C VAL A 333 -13.41 -0.37 -8.95
N VAL A 334 -12.70 -0.79 -7.90
CA VAL A 334 -12.60 -0.07 -6.63
C VAL A 334 -11.34 0.80 -6.57
N GLU A 335 -11.39 1.88 -5.78
CA GLU A 335 -10.22 2.73 -5.56
C GLU A 335 -9.12 1.95 -4.81
N TYR A 336 -7.89 1.97 -5.32
CA TYR A 336 -6.75 1.28 -4.68
C TYR A 336 -6.53 1.74 -3.23
N ARG A 337 -6.84 3.01 -2.93
CA ARG A 337 -6.72 3.57 -1.58
C ARG A 337 -7.63 2.87 -0.58
N TRP A 338 -8.80 2.39 -1.00
CA TRP A 338 -9.73 1.64 -0.14
C TRP A 338 -9.20 0.25 0.19
N ILE A 339 -8.55 -0.41 -0.78
CA ILE A 339 -7.82 -1.66 -0.54
C ILE A 339 -6.72 -1.43 0.49
N GLN A 340 -5.90 -0.39 0.33
CA GLN A 340 -4.83 -0.07 1.29
C GLN A 340 -5.38 0.20 2.69
N ASN A 341 -6.50 0.93 2.81
CA ASN A 341 -7.13 1.23 4.08
C ASN A 341 -7.67 -0.03 4.78
N LEU A 342 -8.32 -0.95 4.05
CA LEU A 342 -8.78 -2.22 4.61
C LEU A 342 -7.61 -3.12 5.04
N VAL A 343 -6.54 -3.16 4.24
CA VAL A 343 -5.30 -3.87 4.61
C VAL A 343 -4.68 -3.28 5.89
N LEU A 344 -4.67 -1.96 6.02
CA LEU A 344 -4.17 -1.26 7.21
C LEU A 344 -5.01 -1.61 8.45
N GLU A 345 -6.34 -1.54 8.34
CA GLU A 345 -7.28 -1.85 9.42
C GLU A 345 -7.10 -3.29 9.92
N LYS A 346 -7.01 -4.27 9.01
CA LYS A 346 -6.77 -5.67 9.36
C LYS A 346 -5.40 -5.89 9.98
N SER A 347 -4.37 -5.28 9.41
CA SER A 347 -2.99 -5.44 9.87
C SER A 347 -2.75 -4.89 11.26
N PHE A 348 -3.48 -3.84 11.66
CA PHE A 348 -3.32 -3.17 12.95
C PHE A 348 -4.55 -3.30 13.85
N LYS A 349 -5.40 -4.30 13.61
CA LYS A 349 -6.44 -4.71 14.54
C LYS A 349 -5.80 -5.01 15.89
N LYS A 350 -6.32 -4.40 16.95
CA LYS A 350 -5.82 -4.61 18.31
C LYS A 350 -6.46 -5.84 18.93
N TYR A 351 -5.63 -6.70 19.50
CA TYR A 351 -6.01 -7.88 20.25
C TYR A 351 -5.76 -7.67 21.74
N ALA A 352 -6.62 -8.25 22.57
CA ALA A 352 -6.47 -8.22 24.02
C ALA A 352 -5.41 -9.25 24.49
N ASP A 353 -5.33 -10.38 23.79
CA ASP A 353 -4.43 -11.47 24.08
C ASP A 353 -3.39 -11.67 22.96
N VAL A 354 -2.23 -12.18 23.34
CA VAL A 354 -1.12 -12.39 22.41
C VAL A 354 -1.39 -13.56 21.46
N PHE A 355 -2.01 -14.64 21.93
CA PHE A 355 -2.29 -15.80 21.10
C PHE A 355 -3.32 -15.46 20.02
N ASP A 356 -4.31 -14.62 20.32
CA ASP A 356 -5.23 -14.09 19.31
C ASP A 356 -4.48 -13.33 18.21
N ALA A 357 -3.52 -12.47 18.58
CA ALA A 357 -2.71 -11.76 17.61
C ALA A 357 -1.86 -12.71 16.74
N PHE A 358 -1.27 -13.74 17.34
CA PHE A 358 -0.51 -14.78 16.62
C PHE A 358 -1.40 -15.68 15.74
N ASN A 359 -2.64 -15.91 16.14
CA ASN A 359 -3.56 -16.73 15.34
C ASN A 359 -4.02 -15.94 14.12
N GLU A 360 -4.27 -14.63 14.23
CA GLU A 360 -4.64 -13.82 13.05
C GLU A 360 -3.43 -13.40 12.19
N HIS A 361 -2.21 -13.38 12.74
CA HIS A 361 -0.98 -13.10 11.99
C HIS A 361 -0.23 -14.39 11.66
N VAL A 362 -0.09 -14.73 10.38
CA VAL A 362 0.53 -15.98 9.90
C VAL A 362 1.84 -16.35 10.64
N PHE A 363 2.75 -15.38 10.79
CA PHE A 363 3.91 -15.48 11.68
C PHE A 363 4.50 -14.11 12.01
N VAL A 364 5.30 -14.05 13.08
CA VAL A 364 5.99 -12.85 13.57
C VAL A 364 7.50 -13.08 13.57
N GLN A 365 8.28 -12.13 13.09
CA GLN A 365 9.76 -12.24 13.05
C GLN A 365 10.43 -11.45 14.17
N LYS A 366 9.85 -10.31 14.55
CA LYS A 366 10.43 -9.39 15.53
C LYS A 366 9.39 -8.91 16.53
N GLN A 367 9.81 -8.68 17.77
CA GLN A 367 8.95 -8.19 18.84
C GLN A 367 8.26 -6.86 18.51
N GLN A 368 8.90 -5.99 17.72
CA GLN A 368 8.33 -4.69 17.31
C GLN A 368 7.06 -4.85 16.47
N GLU A 369 6.92 -5.97 15.75
CA GLU A 369 5.75 -6.23 14.91
C GLU A 369 4.50 -6.45 15.78
N LEU A 370 4.62 -6.71 17.09
CA LEU A 370 3.49 -6.87 18.00
C LEU A 370 3.01 -5.57 18.66
N LEU A 371 3.84 -4.53 18.72
CA LEU A 371 3.58 -3.29 19.47
C LEU A 371 2.24 -2.63 19.13
N TYR A 372 1.92 -2.57 17.84
CA TYR A 372 0.71 -1.90 17.36
C TYR A 372 -0.50 -2.83 17.26
N ARG A 373 -0.33 -4.12 17.60
CA ARG A 373 -1.35 -5.17 17.41
C ARG A 373 -1.87 -5.72 18.73
N ILE A 374 -1.14 -5.54 19.83
CA ILE A 374 -1.52 -6.07 21.15
C ILE A 374 -1.69 -4.90 22.12
N LYS A 375 -2.77 -4.93 22.89
CA LYS A 375 -3.02 -3.91 23.91
C LYS A 375 -1.96 -4.00 25.03
N ASP A 376 -1.34 -2.86 25.36
CA ASP A 376 -0.38 -2.72 26.46
C ASP A 376 0.85 -3.67 26.39
N PHE A 377 1.26 -4.06 25.18
CA PHE A 377 2.40 -4.96 24.96
C PHE A 377 3.74 -4.32 25.35
N ARG A 378 4.56 -5.04 26.10
CA ARG A 378 5.91 -4.62 26.47
C ARG A 378 6.95 -5.56 25.89
N PHE A 379 8.13 -5.05 25.55
CA PHE A 379 9.22 -5.90 25.04
C PHE A 379 9.68 -6.97 26.02
N LYS A 380 9.44 -6.82 27.33
CA LYS A 380 9.72 -7.87 28.31
C LYS A 380 8.83 -9.10 28.08
N ASP A 381 7.56 -8.89 27.70
CA ASP A 381 6.58 -9.95 27.48
C ASP A 381 6.99 -10.86 26.31
N TRP A 382 7.77 -10.34 25.35
CA TRP A 382 8.38 -11.13 24.28
C TRP A 382 9.23 -12.29 24.79
N LYS A 383 9.97 -12.10 25.90
CA LYS A 383 10.78 -13.19 26.47
C LYS A 383 9.88 -14.33 26.94
N ASP A 384 8.82 -13.99 27.66
CA ASP A 384 7.89 -14.96 28.25
C ASP A 384 7.15 -15.71 27.13
N LEU A 385 6.72 -15.00 26.09
CA LEU A 385 6.10 -15.61 24.89
C LEU A 385 7.00 -16.60 24.17
N GLN A 386 8.29 -16.29 24.04
CA GLN A 386 9.22 -17.21 23.39
C GLN A 386 9.50 -18.49 24.21
N LEU A 387 9.17 -18.49 25.51
CA LEU A 387 9.31 -19.63 26.41
C LEU A 387 7.98 -20.40 26.57
N ASP A 388 6.89 -19.87 26.04
CA ASP A 388 5.58 -20.50 26.13
C ASP A 388 5.55 -21.82 25.34
N SER A 389 4.90 -22.84 25.92
CA SER A 389 4.84 -24.17 25.33
C SER A 389 3.98 -24.26 24.08
N ASP A 390 3.14 -23.27 23.78
CA ASP A 390 2.33 -23.23 22.57
C ASP A 390 2.97 -22.40 21.46
N VAL A 391 4.02 -21.65 21.78
CA VAL A 391 4.81 -20.89 20.80
C VAL A 391 5.94 -21.76 20.26
N ILE A 392 6.07 -21.74 18.93
CA ILE A 392 7.09 -22.44 18.18
C ILE A 392 7.88 -21.47 17.32
N SER A 393 9.12 -21.82 17.02
CA SER A 393 9.98 -21.08 16.10
C SER A 393 10.61 -22.00 15.07
N GLY A 394 10.69 -21.56 13.83
CA GLY A 394 11.28 -22.36 12.76
C GLY A 394 11.35 -21.58 11.46
N ARG A 395 11.76 -22.29 10.42
CA ARG A 395 11.64 -21.79 9.05
C ARG A 395 10.24 -22.12 8.53
N LEU A 396 9.34 -21.15 8.65
CA LEU A 396 7.93 -21.32 8.36
C LEU A 396 7.72 -21.23 6.83
N LEU A 397 7.15 -20.13 6.33
CA LEU A 397 6.92 -19.94 4.90
C LEU A 397 8.15 -19.29 4.22
N HIS A 398 8.44 -19.69 2.97
CA HIS A 398 9.58 -19.17 2.20
C HIS A 398 10.92 -19.18 2.94
N ASN A 399 11.11 -20.18 3.79
CA ASN A 399 12.35 -20.36 4.55
C ASN A 399 12.67 -19.21 5.52
N ARG A 400 11.66 -18.35 5.82
CA ARG A 400 11.80 -17.23 6.75
C ARG A 400 11.73 -17.75 8.18
N MET A 401 12.71 -17.33 8.98
CA MET A 401 12.68 -17.57 10.42
C MET A 401 11.58 -16.71 11.05
N GLY A 402 10.73 -17.33 11.85
CA GLY A 402 9.67 -16.64 12.57
C GLY A 402 9.20 -17.42 13.79
N TYR A 403 8.22 -16.85 14.47
CA TYR A 403 7.48 -17.40 15.59
C TYR A 403 6.00 -17.51 15.19
N THR A 404 5.36 -18.59 15.60
CA THR A 404 3.92 -18.82 15.42
C THR A 404 3.42 -19.74 16.54
N THR A 405 2.12 -20.02 16.60
CA THR A 405 1.53 -20.96 17.56
C THR A 405 1.43 -22.35 16.97
N LYS A 406 1.36 -23.38 17.82
CA LYS A 406 1.09 -24.77 17.40
C LYS A 406 -0.21 -24.89 16.59
N ASN A 407 -1.23 -24.11 16.93
CA ASN A 407 -2.51 -24.08 16.23
C ASN A 407 -2.40 -23.67 14.75
N ASN A 408 -1.37 -22.91 14.38
CA ASN A 408 -1.14 -22.51 12.99
C ASN A 408 -0.39 -23.57 12.16
N ILE A 409 0.17 -24.63 12.79
CA ILE A 409 0.95 -25.66 12.08
C ILE A 409 0.15 -26.30 10.93
N PRO A 410 -1.10 -26.78 11.12
CA PRO A 410 -1.88 -27.41 10.04
C PRO A 410 -2.01 -26.53 8.80
N MET A 411 -2.35 -25.25 8.99
CA MET A 411 -2.46 -24.26 7.90
C MET A 411 -1.10 -24.07 7.21
N LEU A 412 -0.01 -23.89 7.96
CA LEU A 412 1.33 -23.69 7.39
C LEU A 412 1.82 -24.91 6.58
N LEU A 413 1.45 -26.11 7.00
CA LEU A 413 1.73 -27.35 6.26
C LEU A 413 0.90 -27.44 4.97
N GLY A 414 -0.38 -27.03 4.99
CA GLY A 414 -1.24 -27.01 3.80
C GLY A 414 -0.71 -26.09 2.68
N LEU A 415 -0.06 -24.99 3.04
CA LEU A 415 0.56 -24.04 2.11
C LEU A 415 1.90 -24.52 1.53
N LYS A 416 2.44 -25.63 2.04
CA LYS A 416 3.66 -26.27 1.57
C LYS A 416 3.33 -27.44 0.62
N PRO A 417 4.25 -27.77 -0.30
CA PRO A 417 4.18 -29.04 -1.00
C PRO A 417 4.46 -30.19 -0.03
N GLU A 418 4.13 -31.41 -0.46
CA GLU A 418 4.52 -32.61 0.29
C GLU A 418 6.05 -32.66 0.47
N PRO A 419 6.51 -33.00 1.68
CA PRO A 419 7.94 -33.00 1.97
C PRO A 419 8.64 -34.20 1.33
N TRP A 420 9.86 -33.96 0.84
CA TRP A 420 10.76 -35.02 0.42
C TRP A 420 11.72 -35.38 1.57
N VAL A 421 11.69 -36.65 1.99
CA VAL A 421 12.53 -37.17 3.07
C VAL A 421 13.54 -38.14 2.49
N GLY A 422 14.82 -37.76 2.50
CA GLY A 422 15.92 -38.64 2.11
C GLY A 422 16.32 -39.62 3.21
N ALA A 423 17.20 -40.57 2.90
CA ALA A 423 17.59 -41.62 3.83
C ALA A 423 18.23 -41.09 5.13
N MET A 424 19.08 -40.06 5.04
CA MET A 424 19.68 -39.46 6.25
C MET A 424 18.66 -38.63 7.03
N GLU A 425 17.78 -37.89 6.33
CA GLU A 425 16.67 -37.18 6.94
C GLU A 425 15.74 -38.12 7.72
N GLU A 426 15.43 -39.29 7.17
CA GLU A 426 14.60 -40.31 7.82
C GLU A 426 15.25 -40.84 9.11
N VAL A 427 16.55 -41.14 9.06
CA VAL A 427 17.31 -41.55 10.26
C VAL A 427 17.28 -40.46 11.32
N VAL A 428 17.53 -39.19 10.97
CA VAL A 428 17.49 -38.07 11.92
C VAL A 428 16.07 -37.87 12.47
N LEU A 429 15.04 -37.96 11.62
CA LEU A 429 13.64 -37.76 11.99
C LEU A 429 13.10 -38.89 12.87
N SER A 430 13.61 -40.11 12.71
CA SER A 430 13.25 -41.27 13.54
C SER A 430 13.65 -41.10 15.01
N LYS A 431 14.69 -40.31 15.28
CA LYS A 431 15.13 -39.97 16.64
C LYS A 431 14.22 -38.95 17.34
N LEU A 432 13.38 -38.23 16.58
CA LEU A 432 12.38 -37.35 17.16
C LEU A 432 11.14 -38.18 17.50
N THR A 433 10.81 -38.24 18.79
CA THR A 433 9.61 -38.89 19.31
C THR A 433 8.42 -37.93 19.27
N PRO A 434 7.19 -38.40 18.95
CA PRO A 434 6.00 -37.58 19.10
C PRO A 434 5.83 -37.10 20.54
N HIS A 435 5.44 -35.84 20.74
CA HIS A 435 5.16 -35.22 22.04
C HIS A 435 6.33 -35.09 23.03
N GLU A 436 7.54 -35.46 22.65
CA GLU A 436 8.75 -35.27 23.44
C GLU A 436 9.73 -34.38 22.67
N ASN A 437 10.23 -33.36 23.36
CA ASN A 437 11.13 -32.38 22.78
C ASN A 437 12.56 -32.71 23.22
N ILE A 438 13.47 -32.87 22.26
CA ILE A 438 14.87 -33.21 22.56
C ILE A 438 15.82 -32.07 22.18
N THR A 439 16.95 -32.00 22.85
CA THR A 439 18.02 -31.07 22.53
C THR A 439 18.74 -31.49 21.25
N ARG A 440 19.47 -30.53 20.65
CA ARG A 440 20.37 -30.85 19.54
C ARG A 440 21.43 -31.91 19.91
N GLN A 441 21.87 -31.95 21.17
CA GLN A 441 22.91 -32.87 21.61
C GLN A 441 22.42 -34.31 21.65
N GLU A 442 21.19 -34.52 22.14
CA GLU A 442 20.50 -35.82 22.12
C GLU A 442 20.21 -36.26 20.69
N LEU A 443 19.73 -35.34 19.84
CA LEU A 443 19.44 -35.64 18.43
C LEU A 443 20.67 -36.21 17.68
N ILE A 444 21.87 -35.70 17.98
CA ILE A 444 23.10 -36.11 17.31
C ILE A 444 23.92 -37.13 18.11
N GLN A 445 23.42 -37.65 19.24
CA GLN A 445 24.21 -38.41 20.21
C GLN A 445 24.80 -39.69 19.61
N ASP A 446 24.00 -40.47 18.89
CA ASP A 446 24.43 -41.78 18.37
C ASP A 446 25.13 -41.70 17.00
N PHE A 447 25.40 -40.51 16.48
CA PHE A 447 26.18 -40.37 15.25
C PHE A 447 27.68 -40.32 15.59
N PRO A 448 28.52 -41.06 14.85
CA PRO A 448 29.97 -41.06 15.08
C PRO A 448 30.58 -39.68 14.81
N LYS A 449 31.58 -39.33 15.63
CA LYS A 449 32.24 -38.01 15.62
C LYS A 449 33.74 -38.16 15.42
N GLY A 450 34.40 -37.12 14.89
CA GLY A 450 35.86 -37.08 14.71
C GLY A 450 36.28 -36.86 13.25
N GLU A 451 37.57 -36.60 13.02
CA GLU A 451 38.07 -36.26 11.68
C GLU A 451 37.79 -37.36 10.64
N GLU A 452 37.80 -38.63 11.05
CA GLU A 452 37.50 -39.79 10.19
C GLU A 452 36.03 -39.86 9.74
N HIS A 453 35.12 -39.22 10.48
CA HIS A 453 33.67 -39.22 10.22
C HIS A 453 33.15 -37.87 9.72
N ARG A 454 34.03 -36.98 9.27
CA ARG A 454 33.69 -35.61 8.85
C ARG A 454 32.62 -35.54 7.76
N GLN A 455 32.57 -36.53 6.86
CA GLN A 455 31.53 -36.61 5.83
C GLN A 455 30.16 -36.88 6.46
N MET A 456 30.06 -37.85 7.37
CA MET A 456 28.82 -38.18 8.05
C MET A 456 28.33 -37.01 8.92
N GLU A 457 29.22 -36.30 9.61
CA GLU A 457 28.85 -35.09 10.37
C GLU A 457 28.25 -33.99 9.47
N ARG A 458 28.77 -33.84 8.24
CA ARG A 458 28.22 -32.92 7.24
C ARG A 458 26.85 -33.39 6.76
N ASP A 459 26.70 -34.67 6.49
CA ASP A 459 25.43 -35.25 6.02
C ASP A 459 24.32 -35.11 7.07
N VAL A 460 24.62 -35.38 8.35
CA VAL A 460 23.68 -35.16 9.47
C VAL A 460 23.32 -33.67 9.60
N LYS A 461 24.31 -32.77 9.50
CA LYS A 461 24.05 -31.32 9.56
C LYS A 461 23.17 -30.85 8.40
N ASN A 462 23.39 -31.38 7.20
CA ASN A 462 22.59 -31.08 6.01
C ASN A 462 21.18 -31.62 6.16
N ALA A 463 21.02 -32.87 6.62
CA ALA A 463 19.72 -33.47 6.91
C ALA A 463 18.93 -32.65 7.93
N ILE A 464 19.53 -32.25 9.06
CA ILE A 464 18.88 -31.35 10.05
C ILE A 464 18.46 -30.03 9.39
N SER A 465 19.32 -29.45 8.53
CA SER A 465 18.97 -28.22 7.81
C SER A 465 17.84 -28.42 6.80
N ASN A 466 17.75 -29.57 6.14
CA ASN A 466 16.70 -29.88 5.18
C ASN A 466 15.36 -30.12 5.89
N LEU A 467 15.37 -30.84 7.00
CA LEU A 467 14.21 -31.03 7.86
C LEU A 467 13.66 -29.70 8.40
N ASP A 468 14.52 -28.76 8.83
CA ASP A 468 14.14 -27.41 9.27
C ASP A 468 13.51 -26.60 8.12
N ARG A 469 14.11 -26.62 6.92
CA ARG A 469 13.58 -25.94 5.71
C ARG A 469 12.19 -26.44 5.30
N GLN A 470 11.95 -27.74 5.45
CA GLN A 470 10.69 -28.38 5.13
C GLN A 470 9.68 -28.34 6.28
N MET A 471 10.03 -27.73 7.42
CA MET A 471 9.19 -27.65 8.62
C MET A 471 8.78 -29.03 9.19
N LEU A 472 9.64 -30.04 9.05
CA LEU A 472 9.40 -31.39 9.59
C LEU A 472 9.62 -31.48 11.10
N PHE A 473 10.35 -30.52 11.64
CA PHE A 473 10.35 -30.16 13.04
C PHE A 473 10.35 -28.64 13.18
N VAL A 474 10.02 -28.17 14.37
CA VAL A 474 10.17 -26.77 14.79
C VAL A 474 10.94 -26.73 16.11
N LYS A 475 11.26 -25.53 16.58
CA LYS A 475 12.02 -25.31 17.82
C LYS A 475 11.13 -24.69 18.88
N GLN A 476 11.30 -25.15 20.11
CA GLN A 476 10.83 -24.48 21.32
C GLN A 476 12.03 -24.08 22.17
N PHE A 477 11.83 -23.17 23.11
CA PHE A 477 12.91 -22.65 23.93
C PHE A 477 12.63 -22.83 25.41
N GLU A 478 13.68 -23.21 26.14
CA GLU A 478 13.66 -23.27 27.59
C GLU A 478 14.78 -22.41 28.19
N GLU A 479 14.49 -21.83 29.36
CA GLU A 479 15.48 -21.11 30.15
C GLU A 479 16.15 -22.07 31.14
N VAL A 480 17.48 -22.12 31.09
CA VAL A 480 18.30 -22.95 31.98
C VAL A 480 19.14 -22.04 32.86
N ILE A 481 19.02 -22.22 34.18
CA ILE A 481 19.76 -21.44 35.17
C ILE A 481 21.27 -21.54 34.89
N GLY A 482 21.96 -20.39 34.86
CA GLY A 482 23.40 -20.33 34.60
C GLY A 482 23.81 -20.36 33.12
N ARG A 483 22.87 -20.49 32.17
CA ARG A 483 23.16 -20.36 30.73
C ARG A 483 22.75 -18.99 30.20
N ARG A 484 23.68 -18.31 29.51
CA ARG A 484 23.41 -17.02 28.84
C ARG A 484 22.51 -17.16 27.61
N ARG A 485 22.51 -18.33 26.96
CA ARG A 485 21.66 -18.65 25.80
C ARG A 485 20.60 -19.66 26.18
N ARG A 486 19.40 -19.47 25.64
CA ARG A 486 18.28 -20.40 25.83
C ARG A 486 18.59 -21.75 25.20
N LEU A 487 18.06 -22.81 25.81
CA LEU A 487 18.13 -24.16 25.27
C LEU A 487 17.12 -24.27 24.13
N SER A 488 17.55 -24.76 22.98
CA SER A 488 16.65 -25.05 21.85
C SER A 488 16.27 -26.51 21.88
N LEU A 489 14.97 -26.77 21.93
CA LEU A 489 14.40 -28.10 21.87
C LEU A 489 13.72 -28.32 20.52
N PHE A 490 13.93 -29.50 19.93
CA PHE A 490 13.39 -29.90 18.63
C PHE A 490 12.05 -30.59 18.86
N HIS A 491 10.99 -29.98 18.34
CA HIS A 491 9.61 -30.47 18.41
C HIS A 491 9.23 -31.09 17.07
N LYS A 492 8.85 -32.38 17.08
CA LYS A 492 8.44 -33.09 15.87
C LYS A 492 7.13 -32.53 15.30
N VAL A 493 7.11 -32.27 14.00
CA VAL A 493 5.88 -31.87 13.28
C VAL A 493 5.39 -33.00 12.37
N HIS A 494 6.32 -33.61 11.63
CA HIS A 494 6.00 -34.66 10.67
C HIS A 494 5.33 -35.87 11.33
N GLY A 495 4.17 -36.26 10.81
CA GLY A 495 3.37 -37.38 11.31
C GLY A 495 2.67 -37.12 12.65
N VAL A 496 2.75 -35.89 13.20
CA VAL A 496 2.09 -35.50 14.44
C VAL A 496 0.92 -34.55 14.18
N TYR A 497 1.12 -33.58 13.28
CA TYR A 497 0.09 -32.63 12.88
C TYR A 497 -0.42 -32.98 11.48
N GLU A 498 -1.74 -33.04 11.35
CA GLU A 498 -2.40 -33.23 10.05
C GLU A 498 -2.37 -31.92 9.26
N PRO A 499 -1.84 -31.89 8.02
CA PRO A 499 -1.92 -30.72 7.17
C PRO A 499 -3.37 -30.38 6.83
N MET A 500 -3.69 -29.10 6.85
CA MET A 500 -4.94 -28.60 6.26
C MET A 500 -4.89 -28.78 4.74
N ASP A 501 -6.05 -28.97 4.10
CA ASP A 501 -6.12 -28.95 2.63
C ASP A 501 -5.56 -27.63 2.08
N PHE A 502 -4.98 -27.66 0.87
CA PHE A 502 -4.34 -26.49 0.30
C PHE A 502 -5.32 -25.34 0.07
N GLU A 503 -6.52 -25.61 -0.44
CA GLU A 503 -7.53 -24.58 -0.70
C GLU A 503 -8.06 -24.01 0.62
N ASP A 504 -8.24 -24.86 1.63
CA ASP A 504 -8.63 -24.44 2.98
C ASP A 504 -7.58 -23.53 3.64
N ALA A 505 -6.31 -23.92 3.57
CA ALA A 505 -5.21 -23.12 4.11
C ALA A 505 -5.06 -21.79 3.36
N LEU A 506 -5.25 -21.81 2.03
CA LEU A 506 -5.21 -20.61 1.21
C LEU A 506 -6.36 -19.65 1.51
N ALA A 507 -7.58 -20.16 1.66
CA ALA A 507 -8.75 -19.37 2.04
C ALA A 507 -8.53 -18.67 3.39
N GLU A 508 -7.94 -19.38 4.36
CA GLU A 508 -7.63 -18.82 5.68
C GLU A 508 -6.56 -17.72 5.60
N VAL A 509 -5.55 -17.89 4.75
CA VAL A 509 -4.56 -16.83 4.48
C VAL A 509 -5.21 -15.61 3.84
N VAL A 510 -6.07 -15.78 2.83
CA VAL A 510 -6.81 -14.68 2.19
C VAL A 510 -7.73 -13.99 3.19
N ARG A 511 -8.42 -14.74 4.06
CA ARG A 511 -9.25 -14.18 5.13
C ARG A 511 -8.45 -13.32 6.08
N ARG A 512 -7.28 -13.77 6.53
CA ARG A 512 -6.44 -13.01 7.49
C ARG A 512 -5.76 -11.81 6.84
N MET A 513 -5.31 -11.94 5.59
CA MET A 513 -4.41 -10.99 4.95
C MET A 513 -5.02 -10.14 3.85
N GLY A 514 -6.10 -10.58 3.23
CA GLY A 514 -6.73 -9.91 2.10
C GLY A 514 -7.25 -8.51 2.43
N PRO A 515 -7.51 -7.65 1.43
CA PRO A 515 -7.37 -7.93 0.01
C PRO A 515 -5.91 -8.05 -0.44
N VAL A 516 -5.60 -9.05 -1.28
CA VAL A 516 -4.22 -9.39 -1.66
C VAL A 516 -4.11 -9.89 -3.09
N LYS A 517 -3.03 -9.53 -3.79
CA LYS A 517 -2.73 -9.99 -5.15
C LYS A 517 -2.23 -11.44 -5.15
N ALA A 518 -2.49 -12.17 -6.23
CA ALA A 518 -1.92 -13.51 -6.43
C ALA A 518 -0.39 -13.49 -6.41
N SER A 519 0.24 -12.45 -6.97
CA SER A 519 1.69 -12.25 -6.95
C SER A 519 2.23 -12.08 -5.53
N THR A 520 1.50 -11.41 -4.64
CA THR A 520 1.87 -11.25 -3.22
C THR A 520 1.66 -12.53 -2.43
N LEU A 521 0.60 -13.29 -2.71
CA LEU A 521 0.36 -14.61 -2.10
C LEU A 521 1.49 -15.61 -2.38
N ARG A 522 2.24 -15.44 -3.48
CA ARG A 522 3.46 -16.22 -3.73
C ARG A 522 4.46 -16.15 -2.59
N PHE A 523 4.48 -15.12 -1.74
CA PHE A 523 5.39 -15.04 -0.59
C PHE A 523 4.89 -15.79 0.65
N TYR A 524 3.70 -16.38 0.58
CA TYR A 524 3.07 -17.14 1.65
C TYR A 524 2.76 -18.58 1.23
N VAL A 525 2.76 -18.88 -0.07
CA VAL A 525 2.56 -20.23 -0.62
C VAL A 525 3.88 -20.77 -1.16
N SER A 526 4.27 -21.98 -0.77
CA SER A 526 5.50 -22.63 -1.26
C SER A 526 5.26 -23.60 -2.43
N ARG A 527 4.01 -23.72 -2.90
CA ARG A 527 3.62 -24.47 -4.09
C ARG A 527 3.89 -23.68 -5.37
N ASN A 528 3.73 -24.33 -6.52
CA ASN A 528 3.91 -23.68 -7.82
C ASN A 528 2.83 -22.58 -8.01
N TYR A 529 3.06 -21.64 -8.93
CA TYR A 529 2.12 -20.54 -9.14
C TYR A 529 0.84 -20.93 -9.87
N GLU A 530 0.91 -21.95 -10.73
CA GLU A 530 -0.25 -22.41 -11.49
C GLU A 530 -1.29 -23.05 -10.57
N ASP A 531 -0.86 -23.91 -9.65
CA ASP A 531 -1.66 -24.49 -8.57
C ASP A 531 -2.32 -23.39 -7.72
N LEU A 532 -1.58 -22.31 -7.41
CA LEU A 532 -2.13 -21.17 -6.68
C LEU A 532 -3.26 -20.50 -7.47
N LEU A 533 -3.09 -20.25 -8.77
CA LEU A 533 -4.12 -19.64 -9.60
C LEU A 533 -5.36 -20.52 -9.75
N VAL A 534 -5.16 -21.84 -9.92
CA VAL A 534 -6.26 -22.82 -9.99
C VAL A 534 -7.03 -22.84 -8.66
N ALA A 535 -6.33 -22.91 -7.53
CA ALA A 535 -6.94 -22.89 -6.20
C ALA A 535 -7.72 -21.58 -5.95
N LEU A 536 -7.16 -20.42 -6.32
CA LEU A 536 -7.88 -19.14 -6.22
C LEU A 536 -9.14 -19.13 -7.08
N SER A 537 -9.08 -19.69 -8.31
CA SER A 537 -10.26 -19.77 -9.18
C SER A 537 -11.34 -20.70 -8.62
N ASN A 538 -10.96 -21.84 -8.03
CA ASN A 538 -11.90 -22.76 -7.39
C ASN A 538 -12.55 -22.12 -6.17
N LEU A 539 -11.75 -21.52 -5.28
CA LEU A 539 -12.24 -20.81 -4.10
C LEU A 539 -13.18 -19.65 -4.44
N GLU A 540 -12.93 -18.92 -5.53
CA GLU A 540 -13.81 -17.86 -6.03
C GLU A 540 -15.14 -18.45 -6.52
N LYS A 541 -15.10 -19.52 -7.32
CA LYS A 541 -16.32 -20.21 -7.83
C LYS A 541 -17.17 -20.78 -6.69
N ASP A 542 -16.53 -21.28 -5.65
CA ASP A 542 -17.20 -21.84 -4.47
C ASP A 542 -17.70 -20.75 -3.50
N GLY A 543 -17.43 -19.47 -3.78
CA GLY A 543 -17.85 -18.34 -2.94
C GLY A 543 -17.13 -18.26 -1.59
N ARG A 544 -15.99 -18.95 -1.45
CA ARG A 544 -15.18 -18.96 -0.21
C ARG A 544 -14.28 -17.73 -0.11
N ILE A 545 -13.90 -17.17 -1.24
CA ILE A 545 -13.21 -15.89 -1.38
C ILE A 545 -13.95 -15.04 -2.43
N ALA A 546 -13.69 -13.74 -2.43
CA ALA A 546 -14.18 -12.82 -3.45
C ALA A 546 -13.01 -12.16 -4.18
N LYS A 547 -13.25 -11.79 -5.44
CA LYS A 547 -12.33 -11.04 -6.29
C LYS A 547 -12.83 -9.61 -6.45
N VAL A 548 -11.94 -8.66 -6.25
CA VAL A 548 -12.17 -7.22 -6.47
C VAL A 548 -11.06 -6.68 -7.37
N THR A 549 -11.43 -5.90 -8.37
CA THR A 549 -10.48 -5.27 -9.29
C THR A 549 -10.17 -3.86 -8.79
N ALA A 550 -8.90 -3.46 -8.76
CA ALA A 550 -8.46 -2.08 -8.51
C ALA A 550 -7.51 -1.59 -9.60
N LEU A 551 -7.55 -0.29 -9.92
CA LEU A 551 -6.59 0.32 -10.85
C LEU A 551 -5.24 0.53 -10.16
N VAL A 552 -4.22 -0.18 -10.63
CA VAL A 552 -2.83 0.01 -10.22
C VAL A 552 -1.94 0.00 -11.47
N PRO A 553 -1.56 1.19 -11.94
CA PRO A 553 -1.92 1.78 -13.25
C PRO A 553 -2.91 1.06 -14.18
N ASP A 554 -2.92 -0.27 -14.23
CA ASP A 554 -3.87 -1.09 -14.99
C ASP A 554 -4.78 -1.89 -14.04
N PRO A 555 -5.92 -2.43 -14.53
CA PRO A 555 -6.81 -3.24 -13.70
C PRO A 555 -6.09 -4.48 -13.15
N GLU A 556 -6.04 -4.60 -11.83
CA GLU A 556 -5.44 -5.73 -11.14
C GLU A 556 -6.44 -6.38 -10.18
N ASN A 557 -6.43 -7.72 -10.16
CA ASN A 557 -7.28 -8.52 -9.29
C ASN A 557 -6.69 -8.71 -7.89
N PHE A 558 -7.51 -8.43 -6.88
CA PHE A 558 -7.23 -8.69 -5.48
C PHE A 558 -8.26 -9.68 -4.92
N TYR A 559 -7.79 -10.56 -4.03
CA TYR A 559 -8.62 -11.57 -3.39
C TYR A 559 -8.84 -11.22 -1.92
N CYS A 560 -10.08 -11.24 -1.45
CA CYS A 560 -10.49 -10.92 -0.09
C CYS A 560 -11.57 -11.89 0.43
N ALA A 561 -11.97 -11.75 1.69
CA ALA A 561 -13.11 -12.50 2.20
C ALA A 561 -14.43 -11.96 1.59
N PRO A 562 -15.45 -12.80 1.33
CA PRO A 562 -16.68 -12.36 0.65
C PRO A 562 -17.42 -11.22 1.35
N ASN A 563 -17.42 -11.21 2.69
CA ASN A 563 -18.04 -10.18 3.51
C ASN A 563 -17.28 -8.84 3.50
N GLU A 564 -16.11 -8.77 2.87
CA GLU A 564 -15.28 -7.55 2.78
C GLU A 564 -15.55 -6.76 1.49
N VAL A 565 -16.25 -7.33 0.51
CA VAL A 565 -16.52 -6.67 -0.77
C VAL A 565 -17.32 -5.39 -0.58
N GLU A 566 -18.35 -5.41 0.27
CA GLU A 566 -19.16 -4.22 0.56
C GLU A 566 -18.33 -3.11 1.22
N LEU A 567 -17.37 -3.47 2.09
CA LEU A 567 -16.48 -2.51 2.75
C LEU A 567 -15.56 -1.77 1.76
N LEU A 568 -15.33 -2.34 0.58
CA LEU A 568 -14.52 -1.77 -0.48
C LEU A 568 -15.34 -0.96 -1.49
N ARG A 569 -16.66 -0.88 -1.35
CA ARG A 569 -17.53 -0.08 -2.24
C ARG A 569 -17.87 1.28 -1.66
N SER A 570 -17.73 1.46 -0.35
CA SER A 570 -18.08 2.69 0.34
C SER A 570 -16.84 3.46 0.81
N PRO A 571 -16.79 4.80 0.62
CA PRO A 571 -15.73 5.62 1.20
C PRO A 571 -15.71 5.47 2.72
N ARG A 572 -14.52 5.18 3.28
CA ARG A 572 -14.32 5.06 4.73
C ARG A 572 -13.18 5.95 5.18
N ARG A 573 -13.34 6.51 6.37
CA ARG A 573 -12.28 7.28 7.04
C ARG A 573 -11.06 6.40 7.23
N GLU A 574 -9.90 6.90 6.83
CA GLU A 574 -8.62 6.24 7.06
C GLU A 574 -8.15 6.40 8.51
N ASP A 575 -7.59 5.31 9.05
CA ASP A 575 -6.80 5.38 10.28
C ASP A 575 -5.46 6.09 10.01
N ARG A 576 -5.41 7.39 10.26
CA ARG A 576 -4.21 8.23 10.12
C ARG A 576 -3.27 8.19 11.32
N LYS A 577 -3.30 7.17 12.20
CA LYS A 577 -2.33 7.08 13.31
C LYS A 577 -0.90 6.91 12.80
N MET A 578 0.04 7.61 13.43
CA MET A 578 1.47 7.45 13.16
C MET A 578 2.02 6.14 13.74
N ARG A 579 2.83 5.42 12.96
CA ARG A 579 3.45 4.14 13.33
C ARG A 579 4.88 4.06 12.84
N ILE A 580 5.78 3.57 13.68
CA ILE A 580 7.18 3.33 13.33
C ILE A 580 7.38 1.82 13.20
N LEU A 581 7.52 1.35 11.97
CA LEU A 581 7.48 -0.09 11.66
C LEU A 581 8.86 -0.64 11.31
N THR A 582 9.02 -1.96 11.40
CA THR A 582 10.20 -2.64 10.87
C THR A 582 10.01 -2.94 9.38
N GLN A 583 11.09 -2.99 8.60
CA GLN A 583 11.01 -3.42 7.20
C GLN A 583 10.56 -4.88 7.03
N SER A 584 10.67 -5.69 8.09
CA SER A 584 10.19 -7.07 8.12
C SER A 584 8.72 -7.19 8.48
N ASP A 585 8.08 -6.10 8.93
CA ASP A 585 6.66 -6.12 9.28
C ASP A 585 5.83 -6.59 8.07
N PRO A 586 4.87 -7.52 8.26
CA PRO A 586 4.05 -8.02 7.17
C PRO A 586 3.35 -6.92 6.37
N TYR A 587 2.91 -5.83 7.02
CA TYR A 587 2.31 -4.69 6.35
C TYR A 587 3.32 -3.97 5.43
N VAL A 588 4.50 -3.65 5.97
CA VAL A 588 5.56 -2.94 5.23
C VAL A 588 6.09 -3.78 4.08
N SER A 589 6.22 -5.09 4.27
CA SER A 589 6.74 -6.00 3.25
C SER A 589 5.91 -6.04 1.97
N ARG A 590 4.59 -5.76 2.08
CA ARG A 590 3.67 -5.68 0.93
C ARG A 590 3.89 -4.43 0.09
N PHE A 591 4.17 -3.32 0.76
CA PHE A 591 4.34 -2.00 0.15
C PHE A 591 5.81 -1.56 0.10
N ILE A 592 6.73 -2.54 0.05
CA ILE A 592 8.17 -2.25 0.19
C ILE A 592 8.71 -1.43 -0.99
N TRP A 593 8.09 -1.53 -2.16
CA TRP A 593 8.46 -0.75 -3.33
C TRP A 593 8.06 0.72 -3.17
N GLU A 594 6.85 0.97 -2.69
CA GLU A 594 6.32 2.30 -2.36
C GLU A 594 7.16 2.96 -1.27
N VAL A 595 7.51 2.21 -0.22
CA VAL A 595 8.40 2.66 0.86
C VAL A 595 9.77 3.04 0.30
N ARG A 596 10.37 2.20 -0.55
CA ARG A 596 11.69 2.46 -1.13
C ARG A 596 11.69 3.61 -2.14
N SER A 597 10.57 3.82 -2.84
CA SER A 597 10.38 4.94 -3.77
C SER A 597 10.23 6.26 -3.00
N ALA A 598 9.50 6.27 -1.89
CA ALA A 598 9.27 7.48 -1.10
C ALA A 598 10.43 7.84 -0.16
N LEU A 599 11.10 6.86 0.43
CA LEU A 599 12.06 7.05 1.53
C LEU A 599 13.51 6.70 1.18
N ASP A 600 13.81 6.45 -0.10
CA ASP A 600 15.06 5.90 -0.62
C ASP A 600 15.43 4.52 -0.06
N ARG A 601 16.42 3.86 -0.66
CA ARG A 601 16.93 2.57 -0.15
C ARG A 601 17.82 2.79 1.09
N GLY A 602 17.64 1.98 2.12
CA GLY A 602 18.47 2.03 3.33
C GLY A 602 17.99 1.11 4.46
N TRP A 603 18.77 1.04 5.54
CA TRP A 603 18.48 0.23 6.73
C TRP A 603 17.81 1.07 7.82
N TYR A 604 16.60 1.56 7.59
CA TYR A 604 15.85 2.40 8.52
C TYR A 604 14.52 1.75 8.93
N LEU A 605 13.91 2.25 10.00
CA LEU A 605 12.53 1.99 10.36
C LEU A 605 11.63 3.00 9.63
N PRO A 606 10.78 2.57 8.69
CA PRO A 606 9.85 3.49 8.04
C PRO A 606 8.81 4.01 9.04
N VAL A 607 8.52 5.30 8.93
CA VAL A 607 7.47 6.00 9.66
C VAL A 607 6.28 6.16 8.72
N PHE A 608 5.17 5.57 9.13
CA PHE A 608 3.91 5.64 8.42
C PHE A 608 2.94 6.57 9.14
N LYS A 609 2.17 7.32 8.37
CA LYS A 609 0.98 8.04 8.82
C LYS A 609 -0.18 7.43 8.04
N GLY A 610 -0.99 6.60 8.71
CA GLY A 610 -1.93 5.73 8.01
C GLY A 610 -1.25 4.84 6.98
N VAL A 611 -1.69 4.87 5.71
CA VAL A 611 -1.03 4.06 4.66
C VAL A 611 0.22 4.72 4.09
N ASP A 612 0.42 6.02 4.32
CA ASP A 612 1.46 6.80 3.68
C ASP A 612 2.81 6.64 4.40
N PRO A 613 3.89 6.25 3.70
CA PRO A 613 5.24 6.39 4.24
C PRO A 613 5.64 7.86 4.24
N VAL A 614 5.69 8.48 5.41
CA VAL A 614 5.94 9.93 5.58
C VAL A 614 7.35 10.24 6.06
N GLY A 615 8.08 9.26 6.60
CA GLY A 615 9.40 9.50 7.15
C GLY A 615 10.18 8.22 7.43
N LYS A 616 11.39 8.38 7.95
CA LYS A 616 12.27 7.27 8.35
C LYS A 616 13.09 7.63 9.57
N VAL A 617 13.40 6.63 10.38
CA VAL A 617 14.32 6.77 11.51
C VAL A 617 15.32 5.62 11.52
N LEU A 618 16.60 5.98 11.65
CA LEU A 618 17.72 5.06 11.80
C LEU A 618 18.14 5.06 13.27
N MET A 619 17.82 3.99 13.97
CA MET A 619 18.15 3.84 15.39
C MET A 619 18.67 2.44 15.71
N PHE A 620 19.58 2.36 16.67
CA PHE A 620 20.13 1.10 17.17
C PHE A 620 20.30 1.13 18.69
N LYS A 621 20.07 0.00 19.33
CA LYS A 621 20.39 -0.17 20.75
C LYS A 621 21.89 -0.42 20.90
N VAL A 622 22.60 0.48 21.57
CA VAL A 622 24.02 0.35 21.89
C VAL A 622 24.15 0.32 23.41
N ASN A 623 24.46 -0.86 23.95
CA ASN A 623 24.40 -1.15 25.39
C ASN A 623 23.01 -0.84 25.96
N ASP A 624 22.93 0.09 26.93
CA ASP A 624 21.69 0.53 27.58
C ASP A 624 21.11 1.82 26.97
N TYR A 625 21.73 2.37 25.92
CA TYR A 625 21.26 3.57 25.24
C TYR A 625 20.65 3.24 23.87
N LEU A 626 19.65 4.02 23.48
CA LEU A 626 19.14 4.05 22.11
C LEU A 626 19.85 5.17 21.36
N GLU A 627 20.65 4.83 20.35
CA GLU A 627 21.34 5.79 19.50
C GLU A 627 20.50 6.03 18.24
N ILE A 628 20.10 7.29 18.00
CA ILE A 628 19.46 7.73 16.75
C ILE A 628 20.55 8.33 15.87
N LYS A 629 20.82 7.71 14.72
CA LYS A 629 21.85 8.15 13.78
C LYS A 629 21.32 9.06 12.68
N ASP A 630 20.08 8.83 12.26
CA ASP A 630 19.43 9.62 11.22
C ASP A 630 17.93 9.63 11.45
N MET A 631 17.26 10.72 11.10
CA MET A 631 15.83 10.89 11.24
C MET A 631 15.32 11.91 10.23
N HIS A 632 14.33 11.50 9.45
CA HIS A 632 13.63 12.34 8.50
C HIS A 632 12.12 12.19 8.73
N VAL A 633 11.51 13.22 9.32
CA VAL A 633 10.08 13.31 9.56
C VAL A 633 9.65 14.76 9.28
N PRO A 634 8.53 14.99 8.55
CA PRO A 634 8.01 16.32 8.30
C PRO A 634 7.66 17.08 9.58
N THR A 635 7.80 18.41 9.55
CA THR A 635 7.59 19.27 10.73
C THR A 635 6.16 19.16 11.26
N ALA A 636 5.16 19.13 10.37
CA ALA A 636 3.75 18.99 10.74
C ALA A 636 3.43 17.72 11.56
N TYR A 637 4.31 16.70 11.51
CA TYR A 637 4.08 15.42 12.18
C TYR A 637 5.02 15.17 13.36
N PHE A 638 5.79 16.18 13.78
CA PHE A 638 6.84 15.98 14.78
C PHE A 638 6.30 15.57 16.16
N GLU A 639 5.19 16.16 16.61
CA GLU A 639 4.56 15.80 17.89
C GLU A 639 4.05 14.36 17.88
N GLU A 640 3.31 13.98 16.84
CA GLU A 640 2.82 12.60 16.67
C GLU A 640 3.95 11.58 16.55
N PHE A 641 5.06 11.98 15.93
CA PHE A 641 6.26 11.15 15.89
C PHE A 641 6.82 10.92 17.29
N CYS A 642 6.88 11.96 18.13
CA CYS A 642 7.34 11.82 19.51
C CYS A 642 6.46 10.84 20.30
N ASP A 643 5.14 10.92 20.13
CA ASP A 643 4.20 9.99 20.77
C ASP A 643 4.42 8.54 20.28
N ALA A 644 4.54 8.35 18.95
CA ALA A 644 4.78 7.03 18.37
C ALA A 644 6.16 6.47 18.75
N PHE A 645 7.16 7.34 18.89
CA PHE A 645 8.51 6.99 19.32
C PHE A 645 8.55 6.62 20.80
N HIS A 646 7.73 7.25 21.64
CA HIS A 646 7.64 6.92 23.05
C HIS A 646 7.18 5.48 23.29
N ILE A 647 6.35 4.92 22.39
CA ILE A 647 5.92 3.51 22.42
C ILE A 647 7.10 2.55 22.18
N LEU A 648 8.17 2.99 21.53
CA LEU A 648 9.37 2.18 21.27
C LEU A 648 10.39 2.18 22.41
N LEU A 649 10.23 3.06 23.40
CA LEU A 649 11.10 3.17 24.57
C LEU A 649 10.59 2.25 25.69
#